data_AF-A0A917MCG6-F1
#
_entry.id   AF-A0A917MCG6-F1
#
_cell.length_a   1.000
_cell.length_b   1.000
_cell.length_c   1.000
_cell.angle_alpha   90.00
_cell.angle_beta   90.00
_cell.angle_gamma   90.00
#
_symmetry.space_group_name_H-M   'P 1'
#
loop_
_entity.id
_entity.type
_entity.pdbx_description
1 polymer ?
#
loop_
_entity_poly.entity_id
_entity_poly.type
_entity_poly.pdbx_seq_one_letter_code
_entity_poly.pdbx_strand_id
1 'polypeptide(L)'
;MAIPLATLQTQISALGLRWRAAVTVNSNHTLEQAKNRTGYVPGPGKPSLQDREQISLKNLTALAQPVAPSPAAGATTAVKPDLQKLPIEPIKPIPIPIHPIILVPSAFDWRSHNGGDYVTPIVDQGGCGSCVAFGSIAAMESWIRIVWQNPTLAVKKSEAHLWFCYGPAAGAGACPGGGWWPDPAYSAMQQGITDASCFQYTSANQPCNLCSSWQETLTHTSGWHTIGSGVYDIKAYIAEHGPVTTCFTVYEDFYYYYSGGVYTYNAQTSGSVIGGHCVCIVGYDDAEGCWILKNSWGSGWGESGFFRMSYGSCGIDAEVWAIEGIIVPATVGRGSHIDGYQTSFNNQQHVNFIGTDSHVHELVYTDHWAHNDLTAAAGAPNAAAGSPLDGYETAYSSQQHVNYLGTDGHVHELYYTNRWAHNDLTVVAGAPAAASWSSLDGYATTFNNQQHVNFIGANCHVYELVYTDHWACNDLTQITKATNTVVGSPLDGYQTTFNNQQHVNYIGEDGHVHELVYTDHWAHNDLTNAAGAPGVTPGSGLDGYQTSFNNQQHVNFIGPNNHVYELVYTDHWAHNDLTQITGAPVTASQSALDGYQTTFNNQQHVNYLGADNHIHELVYTDHWAHNDLTSAAGAPGAMARTPLDGYQTTFNNQQHVNYIGADGQIHELVYTNHWADNDLSEVYH
;
A
#
# COMPACT_ATOMS: atom_id res chain seq x y z
N MET A 1 53.17 -11.40 -10.11
CA MET A 1 53.55 -11.60 -11.53
C MET A 1 52.28 -11.94 -12.28
N ALA A 2 51.86 -11.08 -13.21
CA ALA A 2 50.61 -11.23 -13.93
C ALA A 2 50.68 -12.44 -14.88
N ILE A 3 49.60 -13.23 -14.93
CA ILE A 3 49.48 -14.36 -15.85
C ILE A 3 49.39 -13.81 -17.28
N PRO A 4 50.19 -14.31 -18.23
CA PRO A 4 50.13 -13.85 -19.61
C PRO A 4 48.74 -14.07 -20.22
N LEU A 5 48.25 -13.06 -20.94
CA LEU A 5 46.94 -13.03 -21.59
C LEU A 5 46.64 -14.30 -22.43
N ALA A 6 47.67 -14.87 -23.07
CA ALA A 6 47.56 -16.09 -23.85
C ALA A 6 47.18 -17.34 -23.01
N THR A 7 47.64 -17.41 -21.76
CA THR A 7 47.29 -18.49 -20.83
C THR A 7 45.83 -18.38 -20.41
N LEU A 8 45.34 -17.17 -20.17
CA LEU A 8 43.93 -16.90 -19.85
C LEU A 8 43.00 -17.26 -21.03
N GLN A 9 43.39 -16.87 -22.24
CA GLN A 9 42.64 -17.16 -23.48
C GLN A 9 42.52 -18.67 -23.75
N THR A 10 43.57 -19.42 -23.43
CA THR A 10 43.59 -20.88 -23.59
C THR A 10 42.65 -21.56 -22.59
N GLN A 11 42.61 -21.10 -21.34
CA GLN A 11 41.70 -21.61 -20.31
C GLN A 11 40.23 -21.28 -20.60
N ILE A 12 39.94 -20.08 -21.11
CA ILE A 12 38.59 -19.66 -21.51
C ILE A 12 38.09 -20.48 -22.73
N SER A 13 38.98 -20.74 -23.70
CA SER A 13 38.64 -21.55 -24.88
C SER A 13 38.39 -23.02 -24.53
N ALA A 14 39.11 -23.57 -23.55
CA ALA A 14 38.90 -24.94 -23.05
C ALA A 14 37.54 -25.12 -22.33
N LEU A 15 36.92 -24.03 -21.89
CA LEU A 15 35.61 -24.00 -21.24
C LEU A 15 34.44 -23.74 -22.22
N GLY A 16 34.72 -23.62 -23.52
CA GLY A 16 33.69 -23.41 -24.56
C GLY A 16 33.03 -22.02 -24.56
N LEU A 17 33.57 -21.07 -23.79
CA LEU A 17 33.02 -19.72 -23.66
C LEU A 17 33.55 -18.80 -24.77
N ARG A 18 32.67 -18.01 -25.38
CA ARG A 18 33.06 -16.99 -26.36
C ARG A 18 33.44 -15.69 -25.66
N TRP A 19 34.57 -15.10 -26.07
CA TRP A 19 35.07 -13.83 -25.55
C TRP A 19 34.91 -12.71 -26.58
N ARG A 20 34.51 -11.52 -26.14
CA ARG A 20 34.74 -10.22 -26.81
C ARG A 20 35.15 -9.20 -25.76
N ALA A 21 36.21 -8.44 -26.03
CA ALA A 21 36.59 -7.29 -25.22
C ALA A 21 35.62 -6.12 -25.39
N ALA A 22 35.33 -5.43 -24.27
CA ALA A 22 35.16 -3.99 -24.28
C ALA A 22 36.04 -3.40 -23.17
N VAL A 23 36.85 -2.41 -23.53
CA VAL A 23 37.53 -1.51 -22.61
C VAL A 23 37.38 -0.11 -23.17
N THR A 24 36.97 0.85 -22.34
CA THR A 24 37.29 2.26 -22.56
C THR A 24 38.13 2.73 -21.39
N VAL A 25 39.41 3.03 -21.64
CA VAL A 25 40.27 3.76 -20.71
C VAL A 25 40.37 5.18 -21.26
N ASN A 26 39.89 6.19 -20.53
CA ASN A 26 39.97 7.59 -20.94
C ASN A 26 41.31 8.22 -20.52
N SER A 27 42.42 7.51 -20.74
CA SER A 27 43.77 7.97 -20.37
C SER A 27 44.60 8.48 -21.56
N ASN A 28 44.08 8.43 -22.78
CA ASN A 28 44.83 8.74 -24.01
C ASN A 28 44.28 9.92 -24.82
N HIS A 29 43.33 10.70 -24.29
CA HIS A 29 42.80 11.88 -24.95
C HIS A 29 43.42 13.16 -24.38
N THR A 30 43.67 14.14 -25.25
CA THR A 30 44.04 15.48 -24.78
C THR A 30 42.82 16.16 -24.14
N LEU A 31 43.05 17.16 -23.28
CA LEU A 31 42.00 17.90 -22.58
C LEU A 31 40.94 18.49 -23.55
N GLU A 32 41.34 18.82 -24.77
CA GLU A 32 40.47 19.38 -25.81
C GLU A 32 39.61 18.31 -26.50
N GLN A 33 40.12 17.09 -26.64
CA GLN A 33 39.38 15.94 -27.16
C GLN A 33 38.36 15.39 -26.13
N ALA A 34 38.66 15.50 -24.84
CA ALA A 34 37.72 15.19 -23.77
C ALA A 34 36.57 16.22 -23.70
N LYS A 35 36.89 17.53 -23.82
CA LYS A 35 35.90 18.63 -23.85
C LYS A 35 34.92 18.55 -25.02
N ASN A 36 35.40 18.19 -26.21
CA ASN A 36 34.53 18.03 -27.39
C ASN A 36 33.63 16.78 -27.33
N ARG A 37 33.92 15.82 -26.45
CA ARG A 37 33.11 14.59 -26.31
C ARG A 37 32.05 14.64 -25.20
N THR A 38 32.25 15.44 -24.15
CA THR A 38 31.31 15.52 -23.02
C THR A 38 30.52 16.82 -22.95
N GLY A 39 30.84 17.82 -23.78
CA GLY A 39 30.12 19.09 -23.86
C GLY A 39 30.18 19.96 -22.59
N TYR A 40 30.89 19.54 -21.54
CA TYR A 40 30.90 20.24 -20.25
C TYR A 40 31.88 21.43 -20.24
N VAL A 41 31.32 22.64 -20.13
CA VAL A 41 32.06 23.87 -19.80
C VAL A 41 31.55 24.37 -18.44
N PRO A 42 32.36 24.33 -17.36
CA PRO A 42 31.91 24.82 -16.07
C PRO A 42 31.66 26.33 -16.13
N GLY A 43 30.48 26.76 -15.67
CA GLY A 43 30.17 28.17 -15.49
C GLY A 43 31.02 28.82 -14.39
N PRO A 44 31.08 30.16 -14.31
CA PRO A 44 31.85 30.87 -13.29
C PRO A 44 31.47 30.40 -11.88
N GLY A 45 32.44 29.91 -11.12
CA GLY A 45 32.24 29.42 -9.74
C GLY A 45 31.75 27.97 -9.61
N LYS A 46 31.62 27.20 -10.69
CA LYS A 46 31.31 25.76 -10.63
C LYS A 46 32.59 24.90 -10.61
N PRO A 47 32.60 23.79 -9.84
CA PRO A 47 33.76 22.92 -9.73
C PRO A 47 34.13 22.28 -11.07
N SER A 48 35.44 22.12 -11.30
CA SER A 48 35.95 21.45 -12.49
C SER A 48 35.59 19.96 -12.48
N LEU A 49 35.72 19.29 -13.62
CA LEU A 49 35.48 17.84 -13.71
C LEU A 49 36.35 17.06 -12.71
N GLN A 50 37.60 17.50 -12.51
CA GLN A 50 38.54 16.95 -11.53
C GLN A 50 38.11 17.22 -10.08
N ASP A 51 37.56 18.40 -9.79
CA ASP A 51 37.04 18.70 -8.45
C ASP A 51 35.83 17.82 -8.11
N ARG A 52 34.98 17.54 -9.11
CA ARG A 52 33.82 16.64 -8.94
C ARG A 52 34.25 15.19 -8.72
N GLU A 53 35.25 14.70 -9.43
CA GLU A 53 35.84 13.37 -9.18
C GLU A 53 36.43 13.27 -7.77
N GLN A 54 37.11 14.32 -7.29
CA GLN A 54 37.65 14.37 -5.93
C GLN A 54 36.55 14.46 -4.86
N ILE A 55 35.46 15.20 -5.11
CA ILE A 55 34.27 15.23 -4.23
C ILE A 55 33.62 13.84 -4.17
N SER A 56 33.49 13.16 -5.30
CA SER A 56 32.99 11.78 -5.37
C SER A 56 33.87 10.80 -4.59
N LEU A 57 35.20 10.88 -4.73
CA LEU A 57 36.12 10.07 -3.93
C LEU A 57 36.01 10.38 -2.43
N LYS A 58 35.83 11.64 -2.06
CA LYS A 58 35.71 12.06 -0.65
C LYS A 58 34.40 11.57 -0.02
N ASN A 59 33.31 11.56 -0.77
CA ASN A 59 32.01 11.04 -0.34
C ASN A 59 32.02 9.49 -0.23
N LEU A 60 32.71 8.81 -1.14
CA LEU A 60 32.97 7.37 -1.05
C LEU A 60 33.78 6.97 0.20
N THR A 61 34.69 7.85 0.65
CA THR A 61 35.48 7.60 1.87
C THR A 61 34.69 7.92 3.15
N ALA A 62 33.68 8.79 3.08
CA ALA A 62 32.79 9.11 4.19
C ALA A 62 31.77 7.99 4.49
N LEU A 63 31.39 7.20 3.48
CA LEU A 63 30.53 6.01 3.61
C LEU A 63 31.26 4.76 4.13
N ALA A 64 32.59 4.82 4.29
CA ALA A 64 33.42 3.69 4.72
C ALA A 64 33.94 3.80 6.18
N GLN A 65 33.42 4.73 6.99
CA GLN A 65 33.79 4.87 8.39
C GLN A 65 32.77 4.16 9.31
N PRO A 66 33.17 3.25 10.20
CA PRO A 66 32.28 2.67 11.20
C PRO A 66 31.89 3.71 12.28
N VAL A 67 30.62 3.65 12.70
CA VAL A 67 30.03 4.44 13.79
C VAL A 67 30.77 4.16 15.11
N ALA A 68 31.17 5.21 15.82
CA ALA A 68 31.84 5.11 17.11
C ALA A 68 30.88 4.77 18.27
N PRO A 69 31.29 3.96 19.27
CA PRO A 69 30.57 3.84 20.53
C PRO A 69 31.04 4.90 21.56
N SER A 70 30.13 5.37 22.42
CA SER A 70 30.40 6.24 23.58
C SER A 70 30.34 5.45 24.90
N PRO A 71 30.80 5.98 26.06
CA PRO A 71 32.13 5.72 26.61
C PRO A 71 32.12 4.95 27.95
N ALA A 72 33.22 4.24 28.27
CA ALA A 72 33.65 4.06 29.66
C ALA A 72 35.16 3.78 29.78
N ALA A 73 35.82 4.68 30.51
CA ALA A 73 37.05 4.59 31.33
C ALA A 73 38.17 3.58 30.99
N GLY A 74 39.41 4.11 30.91
CA GLY A 74 40.61 3.39 31.36
C GLY A 74 41.83 3.53 30.46
N ALA A 75 42.86 4.20 30.96
CA ALA A 75 44.15 4.42 30.30
C ALA A 75 44.92 3.12 29.98
N THR A 76 45.68 3.10 28.87
CA THR A 76 47.17 3.11 28.86
C THR A 76 47.78 2.67 27.51
N THR A 77 48.81 3.43 27.11
CA THR A 77 50.03 3.12 26.34
C THR A 77 50.01 2.23 25.07
N ALA A 78 50.58 2.83 24.02
CA ALA A 78 50.84 2.26 22.70
C ALA A 78 51.80 1.05 22.68
N VAL A 79 51.42 0.03 21.90
CA VAL A 79 52.31 -1.01 21.36
C VAL A 79 51.86 -1.32 19.93
N LYS A 80 52.77 -1.24 18.95
CA LYS A 80 52.57 -1.77 17.59
C LYS A 80 52.73 -3.30 17.60
N PRO A 81 51.83 -4.09 17.00
CA PRO A 81 52.14 -5.47 16.62
C PRO A 81 52.15 -5.67 15.09
N ASP A 82 53.35 -6.00 14.63
CA ASP A 82 53.74 -7.03 13.66
C ASP A 82 52.70 -7.62 12.67
N LEU A 83 52.98 -7.47 11.37
CA LEU A 83 52.20 -7.93 10.20
C LEU A 83 52.59 -9.34 9.75
N GLN A 84 52.83 -10.30 10.66
CA GLN A 84 53.14 -11.68 10.27
C GLN A 84 52.52 -12.70 11.22
N LYS A 85 51.25 -13.05 10.96
CA LYS A 85 50.63 -14.39 11.08
C LYS A 85 49.11 -14.27 11.21
N LEU A 86 48.39 -14.43 10.10
CA LEU A 86 47.03 -14.97 10.14
C LEU A 86 46.82 -15.91 8.92
N PRO A 87 46.03 -17.00 9.08
CA PRO A 87 45.89 -18.06 8.09
C PRO A 87 45.03 -17.60 6.90
N ILE A 88 45.38 -18.07 5.70
CA ILE A 88 44.59 -17.88 4.48
C ILE A 88 43.45 -18.90 4.51
N GLU A 89 42.24 -18.46 4.88
CA GLU A 89 40.99 -19.19 4.57
C GLU A 89 40.56 -18.86 3.12
N PRO A 90 40.03 -19.82 2.35
CA PRO A 90 39.55 -19.56 1.00
C PRO A 90 38.34 -18.62 1.03
N ILE A 91 38.46 -17.48 0.34
CA ILE A 91 37.37 -16.52 0.15
C ILE A 91 36.21 -17.25 -0.55
N LYS A 92 35.08 -17.38 0.17
CA LYS A 92 33.81 -17.83 -0.40
C LYS A 92 33.40 -16.82 -1.50
N PRO A 93 33.09 -17.25 -2.74
CA PRO A 93 32.74 -16.31 -3.79
C PRO A 93 31.50 -15.51 -3.39
N ILE A 94 31.64 -14.19 -3.41
CA ILE A 94 30.53 -13.26 -3.28
C ILE A 94 29.66 -13.46 -4.53
N PRO A 95 28.34 -13.73 -4.39
CA PRO A 95 27.45 -13.71 -5.54
C PRO A 95 27.48 -12.31 -6.15
N ILE A 96 27.98 -12.17 -7.37
CA ILE A 96 27.79 -10.94 -8.14
C ILE A 96 26.34 -10.97 -8.61
N PRO A 97 25.51 -9.94 -8.35
CA PRO A 97 24.18 -9.86 -8.93
C PRO A 97 24.35 -9.78 -10.45
N ILE A 98 23.96 -10.85 -11.14
CA ILE A 98 23.77 -10.84 -12.59
C ILE A 98 22.49 -10.03 -12.85
N HIS A 99 22.64 -8.74 -13.15
CA HIS A 99 21.55 -7.98 -13.73
C HIS A 99 21.24 -8.59 -15.11
N PRO A 100 19.97 -8.90 -15.43
CA PRO A 100 19.60 -9.31 -16.78
C PRO A 100 20.05 -8.22 -17.77
N ILE A 101 20.59 -8.64 -18.91
CA ILE A 101 20.89 -7.72 -20.01
C ILE A 101 19.53 -7.23 -20.55
N ILE A 102 19.07 -6.08 -20.09
CA ILE A 102 17.86 -5.42 -20.60
C ILE A 102 18.16 -5.01 -22.05
N LEU A 103 17.44 -5.60 -23.00
CA LEU A 103 17.44 -5.21 -24.40
C LEU A 103 16.54 -3.99 -24.54
N VAL A 104 17.13 -2.80 -24.46
CA VAL A 104 16.41 -1.53 -24.70
C VAL A 104 15.94 -1.47 -26.16
N PRO A 105 14.64 -1.36 -26.44
CA PRO A 105 14.14 -1.22 -27.81
C PRO A 105 14.75 -0.01 -28.52
N SER A 106 14.87 -0.05 -29.86
CA SER A 106 15.38 1.11 -30.63
C SER A 106 14.38 2.25 -30.75
N ALA A 107 13.10 2.00 -30.46
CA ALA A 107 12.05 3.01 -30.34
C ALA A 107 11.02 2.53 -29.34
N PHE A 108 10.45 3.45 -28.57
CA PHE A 108 9.42 3.16 -27.58
C PHE A 108 8.51 4.38 -27.41
N ASP A 109 7.20 4.18 -27.29
CA ASP A 109 6.23 5.24 -27.08
C ASP A 109 5.06 4.75 -26.22
N TRP A 110 4.93 5.30 -25.00
CA TRP A 110 3.86 4.95 -24.05
C TRP A 110 2.46 5.29 -24.57
N ARG A 111 2.35 6.11 -25.62
CA ARG A 111 1.06 6.42 -26.27
C ARG A 111 0.52 5.30 -27.16
N SER A 112 1.35 4.30 -27.44
CA SER A 112 1.00 3.17 -28.31
C SER A 112 1.52 1.83 -27.79
N HIS A 113 1.80 1.74 -26.49
CA HIS A 113 2.34 0.52 -25.89
C HIS A 113 1.23 -0.53 -25.70
N ASN A 114 1.48 -1.77 -26.13
CA ASN A 114 0.52 -2.89 -26.04
C ASN A 114 -0.91 -2.58 -26.52
N GLY A 115 -1.05 -1.69 -27.51
CA GLY A 115 -2.35 -1.29 -28.07
C GLY A 115 -3.10 -0.21 -27.27
N GLY A 116 -2.47 0.41 -26.28
CA GLY A 116 -3.05 1.47 -25.45
C GLY A 116 -2.22 2.74 -25.35
N ASP A 117 -2.88 3.83 -24.94
CA ASP A 117 -2.25 5.13 -24.62
C ASP A 117 -2.19 5.32 -23.09
N TYR A 118 -1.00 5.09 -22.54
CA TYR A 118 -0.73 5.26 -21.11
C TYR A 118 -0.40 6.70 -20.72
N VAL A 119 -0.52 7.65 -21.65
CA VAL A 119 -0.29 9.07 -21.41
C VAL A 119 -1.63 9.80 -21.38
N THR A 120 -1.90 10.55 -20.31
CA THR A 120 -3.13 11.33 -20.21
C THR A 120 -3.17 12.45 -21.28
N PRO A 121 -4.35 13.00 -21.64
CA PRO A 121 -4.46 14.08 -22.62
C PRO A 121 -3.59 15.31 -22.31
N ILE A 122 -3.30 16.11 -23.36
CA ILE A 122 -2.59 17.38 -23.21
C ILE A 122 -3.39 18.37 -22.36
N VAL A 123 -2.66 19.09 -21.52
CA VAL A 123 -3.16 20.15 -20.64
C VAL A 123 -2.47 21.49 -20.95
N ASP A 124 -3.00 22.58 -20.41
CA ASP A 124 -2.50 23.94 -20.65
C ASP A 124 -2.23 24.66 -19.32
N GLN A 125 -0.95 24.95 -19.07
CA GLN A 125 -0.51 25.68 -17.88
C GLN A 125 -0.82 27.19 -17.95
N GLY A 126 -1.22 27.70 -19.11
CA GLY A 126 -1.41 29.10 -19.41
C GLY A 126 -0.13 29.92 -19.27
N GLY A 127 -0.26 31.18 -18.87
CA GLY A 127 0.87 32.11 -18.73
C GLY A 127 1.69 31.97 -17.45
N CYS A 128 1.47 30.94 -16.61
CA CYS A 128 2.24 30.74 -15.38
C CYS A 128 3.42 29.79 -15.61
N GLY A 129 4.59 30.07 -15.02
CA GLY A 129 5.77 29.20 -15.08
C GLY A 129 5.69 27.93 -14.20
N SER A 130 4.50 27.33 -14.09
CA SER A 130 4.19 26.12 -13.32
C SER A 130 4.60 24.80 -14.01
N CYS A 131 5.41 24.86 -15.07
CA CYS A 131 5.79 23.72 -15.92
C CYS A 131 6.32 22.50 -15.16
N VAL A 132 7.01 22.70 -14.03
CA VAL A 132 7.46 21.60 -13.17
C VAL A 132 6.28 20.77 -12.67
N ALA A 133 5.23 21.41 -12.14
CA ALA A 133 4.07 20.69 -11.65
C ALA A 133 3.40 19.90 -12.77
N PHE A 134 3.29 20.47 -13.97
CA PHE A 134 2.71 19.81 -15.13
C PHE A 134 3.55 18.63 -15.65
N GLY A 135 4.86 18.79 -15.77
CA GLY A 135 5.77 17.72 -16.19
C GLY A 135 5.78 16.56 -15.20
N SER A 136 5.88 16.87 -13.91
CA SER A 136 5.88 15.90 -12.82
C SER A 136 4.55 15.15 -12.69
N ILE A 137 3.41 15.86 -12.75
CA ILE A 137 2.09 15.24 -12.69
C ILE A 137 1.84 14.39 -13.94
N ALA A 138 2.26 14.81 -15.13
CA ALA A 138 2.14 13.99 -16.33
C ALA A 138 2.88 12.63 -16.18
N ALA A 139 4.07 12.62 -15.57
CA ALA A 139 4.77 11.37 -15.28
C ALA A 139 4.01 10.50 -14.26
N MET A 140 3.51 11.10 -13.17
CA MET A 140 2.71 10.40 -12.15
C MET A 140 1.44 9.79 -12.73
N GLU A 141 0.68 10.54 -13.53
CA GLU A 141 -0.56 10.04 -14.12
C GLU A 141 -0.33 8.87 -15.07
N SER A 142 0.77 8.91 -15.85
CA SER A 142 1.17 7.76 -16.67
C SER A 142 1.54 6.55 -15.83
N TRP A 143 2.27 6.75 -14.74
CA TRP A 143 2.58 5.68 -13.78
C TRP A 143 1.31 5.03 -13.20
N ILE A 144 0.28 5.82 -12.85
CA ILE A 144 -1.02 5.27 -12.40
C ILE A 144 -1.60 4.33 -13.46
N ARG A 145 -1.66 4.77 -14.73
CA ARG A 145 -2.20 3.95 -15.83
C ARG A 145 -1.37 2.69 -16.07
N ILE A 146 -0.04 2.78 -15.95
CA ILE A 146 0.89 1.67 -16.20
C ILE A 146 0.74 0.61 -15.11
N VAL A 147 0.71 1.02 -13.84
CA VAL A 147 0.57 0.08 -12.70
C VAL A 147 -0.77 -0.63 -12.75
N TRP A 148 -1.87 0.05 -13.11
CA TRP A 148 -3.18 -0.60 -13.31
C TRP A 148 -3.32 -1.31 -14.67
N GLN A 149 -2.28 -1.28 -15.51
CA GLN A 149 -2.31 -1.77 -16.89
C GLN A 149 -3.52 -1.28 -17.72
N ASN A 150 -4.12 -0.15 -17.36
CA ASN A 150 -5.35 0.36 -17.94
C ASN A 150 -5.12 1.69 -18.67
N PRO A 151 -4.93 1.67 -20.00
CA PRO A 151 -4.69 2.88 -20.79
C PRO A 151 -5.92 3.80 -20.86
N THR A 152 -7.11 3.29 -20.56
CA THR A 152 -8.37 4.06 -20.59
C THR A 152 -8.74 4.69 -19.26
N LEU A 153 -7.99 4.38 -18.20
CA LEU A 153 -8.27 4.86 -16.86
C LEU A 153 -8.34 6.40 -16.83
N ALA A 154 -9.43 6.90 -16.24
CA ALA A 154 -9.65 8.33 -16.04
C ALA A 154 -8.80 8.83 -14.88
N VAL A 155 -7.58 9.27 -15.19
CA VAL A 155 -6.65 9.85 -14.23
C VAL A 155 -6.61 11.36 -14.43
N LYS A 156 -6.77 12.12 -13.34
CA LYS A 156 -6.58 13.58 -13.36
C LYS A 156 -6.13 14.11 -11.99
N LYS A 157 -4.82 14.25 -11.79
CA LYS A 157 -4.22 14.73 -10.54
C LYS A 157 -4.04 16.25 -10.55
N SER A 158 -4.01 16.85 -9.36
CA SER A 158 -4.02 18.31 -9.22
C SER A 158 -2.62 18.92 -9.34
N GLU A 159 -2.32 19.53 -10.48
CA GLU A 159 -1.13 20.38 -10.64
C GLU A 159 -1.21 21.61 -9.72
N ALA A 160 -2.44 22.06 -9.40
CA ALA A 160 -2.67 23.16 -8.48
C ALA A 160 -2.22 22.83 -7.05
N HIS A 161 -2.47 21.61 -6.59
CA HIS A 161 -2.03 21.15 -5.28
C HIS A 161 -0.50 21.15 -5.22
N LEU A 162 0.14 20.56 -6.24
CA LEU A 162 1.59 20.52 -6.33
C LEU A 162 2.21 21.93 -6.36
N TRP A 163 1.67 22.82 -7.20
CA TRP A 163 2.21 24.15 -7.42
C TRP A 163 1.89 25.17 -6.31
N PHE A 164 0.62 25.27 -5.86
CA PHE A 164 0.20 26.35 -4.96
C PHE A 164 0.25 25.96 -3.47
N CYS A 165 0.25 24.67 -3.13
CA CYS A 165 0.30 24.23 -1.73
C CYS A 165 1.74 23.87 -1.32
N TYR A 166 2.47 23.12 -2.13
CA TYR A 166 3.86 22.74 -1.82
C TYR A 166 4.89 23.74 -2.38
N GLY A 167 4.68 24.22 -3.60
CA GLY A 167 5.61 25.11 -4.31
C GLY A 167 6.10 26.33 -3.52
N PRO A 168 5.23 27.15 -2.89
CA PRO A 168 5.67 28.40 -2.26
C PRO A 168 6.65 28.20 -1.11
N ALA A 169 6.44 27.16 -0.29
CA ALA A 169 7.34 26.80 0.81
C ALA A 169 8.69 26.28 0.30
N ALA A 170 8.70 25.72 -0.91
CA ALA A 170 9.89 25.20 -1.58
C ALA A 170 10.53 26.19 -2.58
N GLY A 171 10.16 27.46 -2.52
CA GLY A 171 10.78 28.53 -3.30
C GLY A 171 10.24 28.71 -4.73
N ALA A 172 9.08 28.14 -5.05
CA ALA A 172 8.41 28.43 -6.32
C ALA A 172 8.04 29.91 -6.42
N GLY A 173 8.30 30.53 -7.58
CA GLY A 173 7.90 31.91 -7.84
C GLY A 173 6.39 32.05 -8.07
N ALA A 174 5.86 33.27 -7.92
CA ALA A 174 4.46 33.57 -8.23
C ALA A 174 4.19 33.66 -9.74
N CYS A 175 2.98 33.31 -10.18
CA CYS A 175 2.53 33.54 -11.56
C CYS A 175 2.54 35.06 -11.89
N PRO A 176 2.79 35.46 -13.15
CA PRO A 176 2.96 34.61 -14.35
C PRO A 176 4.39 34.08 -14.55
N GLY A 177 5.43 34.76 -14.05
CA GLY A 177 6.83 34.44 -14.42
C GLY A 177 7.59 33.52 -13.47
N GLY A 178 7.00 33.11 -12.36
CA GLY A 178 7.65 32.28 -11.35
C GLY A 178 7.97 30.87 -11.86
N GLY A 179 9.10 30.32 -11.46
CA GLY A 179 9.51 28.94 -11.76
C GLY A 179 9.78 28.14 -10.49
N TRP A 180 10.03 26.85 -10.65
CA TRP A 180 10.36 25.92 -9.58
C TRP A 180 11.35 24.87 -10.10
N TRP A 181 11.89 24.02 -9.22
CA TRP A 181 12.76 22.91 -9.62
C TRP A 181 12.12 21.55 -9.33
N PRO A 182 12.40 20.50 -10.12
CA PRO A 182 11.74 19.22 -9.93
C PRO A 182 12.05 18.52 -8.61
N ASP A 183 13.26 18.62 -8.03
CA ASP A 183 13.61 17.99 -6.75
C ASP A 183 12.56 18.24 -5.64
N PRO A 184 12.25 19.49 -5.26
CA PRO A 184 11.22 19.74 -4.25
C PRO A 184 9.81 19.34 -4.70
N ALA A 185 9.52 19.32 -6.00
CA ALA A 185 8.23 18.85 -6.50
C ALA A 185 8.09 17.34 -6.32
N TYR A 186 9.11 16.58 -6.65
CA TYR A 186 9.16 15.13 -6.45
C TYR A 186 9.18 14.75 -4.96
N SER A 187 9.90 15.50 -4.11
CA SER A 187 9.79 15.37 -2.65
C SER A 187 8.39 15.67 -2.12
N ALA A 188 7.67 16.62 -2.74
CA ALA A 188 6.28 16.91 -2.38
C ALA A 188 5.32 15.81 -2.85
N MET A 189 5.57 15.19 -4.01
CA MET A 189 4.75 14.08 -4.50
C MET A 189 4.82 12.84 -3.60
N GLN A 190 5.90 12.64 -2.82
CA GLN A 190 5.95 11.61 -1.78
C GLN A 190 4.98 11.90 -0.62
N GLN A 191 4.65 13.18 -0.36
CA GLN A 191 3.64 13.59 0.62
C GLN A 191 2.21 13.43 0.08
N GLY A 192 2.05 13.21 -1.22
CA GLY A 192 0.79 12.89 -1.87
C GLY A 192 0.17 14.04 -2.66
N ILE A 193 -0.52 13.69 -3.75
CA ILE A 193 -1.25 14.60 -4.63
C ILE A 193 -2.72 14.19 -4.75
N THR A 194 -3.63 15.13 -4.43
CA THR A 194 -5.08 14.95 -4.59
C THR A 194 -5.51 15.06 -6.06
N ASP A 195 -6.76 14.71 -6.35
CA ASP A 195 -7.35 14.85 -7.68
C ASP A 195 -7.60 16.30 -8.07
N ALA A 196 -7.56 16.58 -9.38
CA ALA A 196 -7.84 17.91 -9.92
C ALA A 196 -9.28 18.38 -9.66
N SER A 197 -10.21 17.45 -9.40
CA SER A 197 -11.58 17.76 -8.96
C SER A 197 -11.61 18.45 -7.60
N CYS A 198 -10.65 18.12 -6.73
CA CYS A 198 -10.53 18.69 -5.38
C CYS A 198 -9.92 20.09 -5.40
N PHE A 199 -8.91 20.30 -6.25
CA PHE A 199 -8.29 21.61 -6.43
C PHE A 199 -7.92 21.87 -7.88
N GLN A 200 -8.73 22.69 -8.55
CA GLN A 200 -8.57 23.02 -9.96
C GLN A 200 -7.46 24.05 -10.17
N TYR A 201 -6.68 23.84 -11.22
CA TYR A 201 -5.62 24.75 -11.62
C TYR A 201 -6.16 26.01 -12.32
N THR A 202 -5.58 27.17 -12.01
CA THR A 202 -5.68 28.38 -12.82
C THR A 202 -4.30 28.95 -13.10
N SER A 203 -4.16 29.69 -14.20
CA SER A 203 -2.90 30.33 -14.59
C SER A 203 -2.59 31.62 -13.83
N ALA A 204 -3.40 31.96 -12.82
CA ALA A 204 -3.21 33.08 -11.92
C ALA A 204 -2.87 32.59 -10.51
N ASN A 205 -2.28 33.46 -9.69
CA ASN A 205 -2.03 33.11 -8.29
C ASN A 205 -3.36 32.83 -7.58
N GLN A 206 -3.46 31.67 -6.96
CA GLN A 206 -4.57 31.26 -6.11
C GLN A 206 -4.04 30.75 -4.77
N PRO A 207 -4.72 31.04 -3.65
CA PRO A 207 -4.36 30.45 -2.37
C PRO A 207 -4.58 28.93 -2.41
N CYS A 208 -3.78 28.19 -1.64
CA CYS A 208 -3.97 26.75 -1.44
C CYS A 208 -5.33 26.50 -0.77
N ASN A 209 -6.31 26.09 -1.56
CA ASN A 209 -7.69 25.84 -1.13
C ASN A 209 -8.09 24.42 -1.55
N LEU A 210 -7.81 23.45 -0.68
CA LEU A 210 -8.14 22.05 -0.89
C LEU A 210 -9.60 21.79 -0.48
N CYS A 211 -10.28 20.90 -1.21
CA CYS A 211 -11.61 20.40 -0.82
C CYS A 211 -11.55 19.64 0.50
N SER A 212 -12.69 19.42 1.18
CA SER A 212 -12.70 18.78 2.50
C SER A 212 -12.18 17.34 2.53
N SER A 213 -12.26 16.60 1.41
CA SER A 213 -11.84 15.20 1.28
C SER A 213 -10.47 15.03 0.62
N TRP A 214 -9.65 16.09 0.54
CA TRP A 214 -8.40 16.05 -0.23
C TRP A 214 -7.43 14.96 0.23
N GLN A 215 -7.37 14.69 1.55
CA GLN A 215 -6.51 13.65 2.10
C GLN A 215 -6.90 12.24 1.66
N GLU A 216 -8.15 12.03 1.24
CA GLU A 216 -8.71 10.72 0.90
C GLU A 216 -8.39 10.30 -0.53
N THR A 217 -7.90 11.23 -1.35
CA THR A 217 -7.61 11.03 -2.79
C THR A 217 -6.11 11.14 -3.09
N LEU A 218 -5.29 11.15 -2.05
CA LEU A 218 -3.84 11.34 -2.19
C LEU A 218 -3.21 10.13 -2.88
N THR A 219 -2.55 10.40 -4.00
CA THR A 219 -1.62 9.46 -4.61
C THR A 219 -0.21 9.90 -4.33
N HIS A 220 0.63 8.99 -3.82
CA HIS A 220 2.00 9.26 -3.43
C HIS A 220 2.98 8.62 -4.41
N THR A 221 4.16 9.21 -4.58
CA THR A 221 5.31 8.43 -5.07
C THR A 221 5.96 7.71 -3.90
N SER A 222 6.27 6.42 -4.04
CA SER A 222 7.00 5.67 -3.00
C SER A 222 8.47 6.15 -2.90
N GLY A 223 9.02 6.60 -4.02
CA GLY A 223 10.37 7.11 -4.13
C GLY A 223 10.62 7.80 -5.47
N TRP A 224 11.77 8.44 -5.59
CA TRP A 224 12.24 9.05 -6.83
C TRP A 224 13.75 9.20 -6.82
N HIS A 225 14.35 9.23 -8.01
CA HIS A 225 15.76 9.51 -8.18
C HIS A 225 16.02 10.31 -9.46
N THR A 226 17.22 10.87 -9.57
CA THR A 226 17.70 11.49 -10.80
C THR A 226 18.50 10.49 -11.62
N ILE A 227 18.19 10.38 -12.92
CA ILE A 227 19.03 9.70 -13.89
C ILE A 227 20.04 10.72 -14.42
N GLY A 228 21.29 10.59 -13.97
CA GLY A 228 22.40 11.42 -14.45
C GLY A 228 22.76 11.09 -15.90
N SER A 229 23.23 12.09 -16.64
CA SER A 229 23.54 12.06 -18.09
C SER A 229 23.83 10.68 -18.69
N GLY A 230 22.93 10.21 -19.56
CA GLY A 230 23.07 8.95 -20.28
C GLY A 230 21.81 8.61 -21.08
N VAL A 231 21.84 8.84 -22.40
CA VAL A 231 20.70 8.53 -23.30
C VAL A 231 20.26 7.08 -23.17
N TYR A 232 21.19 6.15 -22.93
CA TYR A 232 20.85 4.74 -22.75
C TYR A 232 20.05 4.47 -21.47
N ASP A 233 20.48 5.03 -20.33
CA ASP A 233 19.87 4.77 -19.02
C ASP A 233 18.46 5.38 -18.94
N ILE A 234 18.28 6.57 -19.52
CA ILE A 234 16.96 7.20 -19.66
C ILE A 234 16.02 6.32 -20.50
N LYS A 235 16.50 5.75 -21.62
CA LYS A 235 15.68 4.85 -22.45
C LYS A 235 15.34 3.55 -21.75
N ALA A 236 16.31 2.96 -21.05
CA ALA A 236 16.12 1.73 -20.30
C ALA A 236 15.01 1.92 -19.27
N TYR A 237 15.09 2.99 -18.48
CA TYR A 237 14.07 3.32 -17.51
C TYR A 237 12.70 3.58 -18.16
N ILE A 238 12.65 4.35 -19.26
CA ILE A 238 11.38 4.64 -19.95
C ILE A 238 10.73 3.35 -20.46
N ALA A 239 11.50 2.45 -21.06
CA ALA A 239 10.99 1.21 -21.64
C ALA A 239 10.57 0.18 -20.58
N GLU A 240 11.21 0.20 -19.40
CA GLU A 240 10.96 -0.77 -18.33
C GLU A 240 9.88 -0.30 -17.34
N HIS A 241 9.83 0.99 -17.03
CA HIS A 241 9.04 1.51 -15.91
C HIS A 241 8.00 2.53 -16.33
N GLY A 242 8.38 3.57 -17.07
CA GLY A 242 7.43 4.62 -17.42
C GLY A 242 8.04 5.97 -17.82
N PRO A 243 7.19 6.95 -18.17
CA PRO A 243 7.62 8.31 -18.49
C PRO A 243 8.38 9.00 -17.36
N VAL A 244 9.23 9.95 -17.74
CA VAL A 244 10.14 10.69 -16.82
C VAL A 244 10.00 12.20 -17.01
N THR A 245 10.35 13.00 -16.00
CA THR A 245 10.35 14.47 -16.11
C THR A 245 11.73 14.97 -16.50
N THR A 246 11.79 15.98 -17.36
CA THR A 246 13.03 16.66 -17.75
C THR A 246 12.82 18.17 -17.86
N CYS A 247 13.92 18.93 -17.86
CA CYS A 247 13.93 20.36 -18.11
C CYS A 247 14.97 20.73 -19.19
N PHE A 248 14.69 21.78 -19.96
CA PHE A 248 15.56 22.25 -21.04
C PHE A 248 15.53 23.76 -21.23
N THR A 249 16.52 24.27 -21.97
CA THR A 249 16.57 25.67 -22.39
C THR A 249 15.68 25.89 -23.60
N VAL A 250 14.74 26.83 -23.49
CA VAL A 250 13.84 27.23 -24.58
C VAL A 250 14.45 28.39 -25.36
N TYR A 251 14.45 28.27 -26.69
CA TYR A 251 14.89 29.30 -27.63
C TYR A 251 13.72 29.89 -28.42
N GLU A 252 13.91 31.07 -29.01
CA GLU A 252 12.89 31.80 -29.77
C GLU A 252 12.29 30.96 -30.91
N ASP A 253 13.12 30.24 -31.66
CA ASP A 253 12.64 29.43 -32.77
C ASP A 253 11.75 28.27 -32.36
N PHE A 254 12.11 27.61 -31.26
CA PHE A 254 11.29 26.57 -30.65
C PHE A 254 9.96 27.13 -30.16
N TYR A 255 9.99 28.21 -29.38
CA TYR A 255 8.79 28.72 -28.73
C TYR A 255 7.77 29.31 -29.73
N TYR A 256 8.24 30.12 -30.68
CA TYR A 256 7.36 30.87 -31.58
C TYR A 256 7.05 30.14 -32.90
N TYR A 257 7.93 29.24 -33.37
CA TYR A 257 7.84 28.72 -34.74
C TYR A 257 7.83 27.19 -34.84
N TYR A 258 8.02 26.44 -33.75
CA TYR A 258 7.93 24.99 -33.82
C TYR A 258 6.50 24.53 -34.15
N SER A 259 6.38 23.78 -35.23
CA SER A 259 5.10 23.19 -35.69
C SER A 259 5.19 21.70 -35.99
N GLY A 260 6.33 21.07 -35.72
CA GLY A 260 6.57 19.62 -35.91
C GLY A 260 7.96 19.26 -36.43
N GLY A 261 8.27 17.96 -36.38
CA GLY A 261 9.57 17.37 -36.68
C GLY A 261 10.49 17.30 -35.45
N VAL A 262 11.69 16.77 -35.63
CA VAL A 262 12.70 16.72 -34.55
C VAL A 262 13.39 18.08 -34.42
N TYR A 263 13.11 18.78 -33.33
CA TYR A 263 13.81 20.02 -33.02
C TYR A 263 15.26 19.74 -32.60
N THR A 264 16.20 20.44 -33.24
CA THR A 264 17.63 20.39 -32.93
C THR A 264 18.13 21.82 -32.72
N TYR A 265 18.80 22.08 -31.60
CA TYR A 265 19.36 23.40 -31.33
C TYR A 265 20.39 23.78 -32.38
N ASN A 266 20.29 25.00 -32.90
CA ASN A 266 21.24 25.55 -33.85
C ASN A 266 21.57 27.00 -33.45
N ALA A 267 22.81 27.22 -32.99
CA ALA A 267 23.27 28.52 -32.51
C ALA A 267 23.18 29.66 -33.54
N GLN A 268 23.06 29.36 -34.84
CA GLN A 268 22.92 30.36 -35.90
C GLN A 268 21.47 30.76 -36.16
N THR A 269 20.50 29.89 -35.88
CA THR A 269 19.07 30.11 -36.24
C THR A 269 18.14 30.18 -35.04
N SER A 270 18.55 29.67 -33.88
CA SER A 270 17.64 29.50 -32.75
C SER A 270 17.25 30.79 -32.03
N GLY A 271 17.96 31.87 -32.28
CA GLY A 271 17.67 33.17 -31.66
C GLY A 271 18.02 33.18 -30.18
N SER A 272 17.36 34.05 -29.43
CA SER A 272 17.64 34.28 -28.01
C SER A 272 17.04 33.20 -27.12
N VAL A 273 17.61 33.02 -25.93
CA VAL A 273 17.01 32.19 -24.87
C VAL A 273 15.75 32.89 -24.34
N ILE A 274 14.64 32.17 -24.33
CA ILE A 274 13.36 32.61 -23.76
C ILE A 274 13.26 32.25 -22.28
N GLY A 275 13.79 31.09 -21.89
CA GLY A 275 13.77 30.65 -20.49
C GLY A 275 14.10 29.16 -20.33
N GLY A 276 13.81 28.64 -19.14
CA GLY A 276 13.79 27.20 -18.87
C GLY A 276 12.35 26.67 -18.91
N HIS A 277 12.20 25.41 -19.28
CA HIS A 277 10.90 24.74 -19.30
C HIS A 277 11.04 23.27 -18.93
N CYS A 278 10.06 22.71 -18.22
CA CYS A 278 10.04 21.32 -17.80
C CYS A 278 8.83 20.59 -18.38
N VAL A 279 9.03 19.34 -18.79
CA VAL A 279 8.10 18.52 -19.58
C VAL A 279 8.31 17.04 -19.24
N CYS A 280 7.43 16.18 -19.76
CA CYS A 280 7.53 14.74 -19.55
C CYS A 280 8.01 14.04 -20.83
N ILE A 281 9.07 13.22 -20.74
CA ILE A 281 9.52 12.33 -21.81
C ILE A 281 8.68 11.06 -21.74
N VAL A 282 7.93 10.79 -22.81
CA VAL A 282 6.98 9.65 -22.89
C VAL A 282 7.47 8.55 -23.83
N GLY A 283 8.58 8.78 -24.52
CA GLY A 283 9.12 7.85 -25.50
C GLY A 283 10.36 8.38 -26.21
N TYR A 284 10.87 7.61 -27.16
CA TYR A 284 12.06 7.91 -27.94
C TYR A 284 12.11 7.12 -29.25
N ASP A 285 12.91 7.57 -30.21
CA ASP A 285 13.14 6.92 -31.50
C ASP A 285 14.60 7.10 -31.95
N ASP A 286 15.33 6.00 -32.12
CA ASP A 286 16.73 6.00 -32.55
C ASP A 286 16.94 6.19 -34.04
N ALA A 287 15.93 5.89 -34.86
CA ALA A 287 15.99 6.18 -36.30
C ALA A 287 15.96 7.69 -36.54
N GLU A 288 15.20 8.42 -35.72
CA GLU A 288 15.12 9.88 -35.74
C GLU A 288 16.12 10.57 -34.77
N GLY A 289 16.70 9.82 -33.83
CA GLY A 289 17.65 10.31 -32.85
C GLY A 289 17.02 11.27 -31.84
N CYS A 290 15.79 11.01 -31.40
CA CYS A 290 14.99 11.97 -30.64
C CYS A 290 14.24 11.38 -29.43
N TRP A 291 14.00 12.25 -28.46
CA TRP A 291 13.01 12.09 -27.40
C TRP A 291 11.62 12.52 -27.89
N ILE A 292 10.57 11.86 -27.40
CA ILE A 292 9.15 12.21 -27.61
C ILE A 292 8.62 12.79 -26.29
N LEU A 293 8.08 14.01 -26.31
CA LEU A 293 7.76 14.74 -25.09
C LEU A 293 6.31 15.25 -25.08
N LYS A 294 5.66 15.05 -23.93
CA LYS A 294 4.37 15.67 -23.58
C LYS A 294 4.61 17.07 -23.03
N ASN A 295 4.01 18.08 -23.68
CA ASN A 295 4.08 19.47 -23.25
C ASN A 295 2.82 19.89 -22.47
N SER A 296 2.85 21.12 -21.95
CA SER A 296 1.81 21.77 -21.16
C SER A 296 1.38 23.13 -21.72
N TRP A 297 1.54 23.36 -23.03
CA TRP A 297 1.14 24.60 -23.73
C TRP A 297 -0.15 24.41 -24.57
N GLY A 298 -0.97 23.43 -24.20
CA GLY A 298 -2.22 23.14 -24.89
C GLY A 298 -2.06 22.35 -26.20
N SER A 299 -3.17 21.76 -26.65
CA SER A 299 -3.20 20.88 -27.83
C SER A 299 -3.04 21.63 -29.16
N GLY A 300 -3.14 22.96 -29.17
CA GLY A 300 -2.94 23.78 -30.37
C GLY A 300 -1.48 24.07 -30.71
N TRP A 301 -0.53 23.70 -29.83
CA TRP A 301 0.89 23.99 -30.00
C TRP A 301 1.66 22.75 -30.48
N GLY A 302 2.65 22.92 -31.37
CA GLY A 302 3.52 21.83 -31.82
C GLY A 302 2.77 20.67 -32.51
N GLU A 303 3.09 19.44 -32.13
CA GLU A 303 2.49 18.20 -32.66
C GLU A 303 1.26 17.80 -31.83
N SER A 304 0.21 18.61 -31.88
CA SER A 304 -1.00 18.44 -31.04
C SER A 304 -0.73 18.48 -29.53
N GLY A 305 0.21 19.34 -29.11
CA GLY A 305 0.70 19.49 -27.74
C GLY A 305 1.88 18.60 -27.38
N PHE A 306 2.36 17.76 -28.31
CA PHE A 306 3.62 17.03 -28.18
C PHE A 306 4.73 17.72 -28.99
N PHE A 307 5.97 17.31 -28.75
CA PHE A 307 7.09 17.63 -29.64
C PHE A 307 8.15 16.53 -29.60
N ARG A 308 9.04 16.57 -30.59
CA ARG A 308 10.23 15.73 -30.64
C ARG A 308 11.48 16.59 -30.56
N MET A 309 12.46 16.17 -29.77
CA MET A 309 13.73 16.87 -29.62
C MET A 309 14.90 15.92 -29.77
N SER A 310 15.93 16.32 -30.51
CA SER A 310 17.11 15.48 -30.70
C SER A 310 17.79 15.18 -29.36
N TYR A 311 18.39 14.00 -29.24
CA TYR A 311 19.27 13.68 -28.11
C TYR A 311 20.36 14.76 -27.95
N GLY A 312 20.68 15.14 -26.72
CA GLY A 312 21.69 16.15 -26.39
C GLY A 312 21.32 17.61 -26.71
N SER A 313 20.16 17.89 -27.32
CA SER A 313 19.75 19.27 -27.60
C SER A 313 19.24 19.97 -26.34
N CYS A 314 19.56 21.27 -26.21
CA CYS A 314 19.04 22.16 -25.16
C CYS A 314 19.23 21.70 -23.70
N GLY A 315 20.08 20.69 -23.46
CA GLY A 315 20.26 20.07 -22.15
C GLY A 315 19.12 19.14 -21.71
N ILE A 316 18.23 18.74 -22.63
CA ILE A 316 17.02 17.95 -22.36
C ILE A 316 17.27 16.58 -21.71
N ASP A 317 18.47 16.05 -21.78
CA ASP A 317 18.87 14.75 -21.20
C ASP A 317 20.11 14.88 -20.30
N ALA A 318 20.35 16.08 -19.79
CA ALA A 318 21.43 16.34 -18.83
C ALA A 318 21.08 15.84 -17.42
N GLU A 319 19.81 15.98 -17.02
CA GLU A 319 19.28 15.60 -15.72
C GLU A 319 17.78 15.29 -15.88
N VAL A 320 17.37 14.11 -15.42
CA VAL A 320 16.00 13.57 -15.61
C VAL A 320 15.52 12.98 -14.29
N TRP A 321 14.27 13.23 -13.93
CA TRP A 321 13.66 12.76 -12.68
C TRP A 321 12.73 11.58 -12.95
N ALA A 322 12.99 10.49 -12.24
CA ALA A 322 12.35 9.18 -12.38
C ALA A 322 11.61 8.83 -11.09
N ILE A 323 10.42 8.23 -11.23
CA ILE A 323 9.59 7.70 -10.13
C ILE A 323 10.03 6.26 -9.80
N GLU A 324 10.17 5.89 -8.53
CA GLU A 324 10.55 4.50 -8.18
C GLU A 324 9.33 3.59 -8.04
N GLY A 325 8.20 4.18 -7.65
CA GLY A 325 6.91 3.53 -7.56
C GLY A 325 5.82 4.54 -7.20
N ILE A 326 4.57 4.11 -7.31
CA ILE A 326 3.40 4.91 -6.96
C ILE A 326 2.57 4.14 -5.94
N ILE A 327 2.13 4.84 -4.91
CA ILE A 327 1.16 4.36 -3.93
C ILE A 327 -0.13 5.08 -4.27
N VAL A 328 -1.01 4.37 -4.96
CA VAL A 328 -2.38 4.83 -5.19
C VAL A 328 -3.19 4.54 -3.94
N PRO A 329 -4.18 5.38 -3.58
CA PRO A 329 -5.14 4.96 -2.58
C PRO A 329 -5.78 3.65 -3.05
N ALA A 330 -5.84 2.69 -2.14
CA ALA A 330 -6.60 1.47 -2.27
C ALA A 330 -7.92 1.66 -3.00
N THR A 331 -8.28 0.72 -3.86
CA THR A 331 -9.67 0.59 -4.32
C THR A 331 -10.55 -0.09 -3.26
N VAL A 332 -10.26 0.18 -1.98
CA VAL A 332 -11.02 -0.25 -0.80
C VAL A 332 -11.43 1.04 -0.08
N GLY A 333 -12.72 1.18 0.19
CA GLY A 333 -13.28 2.34 0.87
C GLY A 333 -12.51 2.69 2.16
N ARG A 334 -12.39 3.99 2.45
CA ARG A 334 -11.70 4.44 3.66
C ARG A 334 -12.46 3.94 4.90
N GLY A 335 -11.83 3.07 5.69
CA GLY A 335 -12.45 2.43 6.85
C GLY A 335 -13.34 1.23 6.52
N SER A 336 -13.23 0.68 5.31
CA SER A 336 -13.86 -0.61 4.98
C SER A 336 -13.31 -1.69 5.89
N HIS A 337 -14.21 -2.49 6.44
CA HIS A 337 -13.84 -3.75 7.07
C HIS A 337 -13.51 -4.77 5.97
N ILE A 338 -12.64 -5.72 6.30
CA ILE A 338 -12.34 -6.90 5.50
C ILE A 338 -12.75 -8.09 6.35
N ASP A 339 -13.33 -9.08 5.70
CA ASP A 339 -13.81 -10.30 6.37
C ASP A 339 -13.50 -11.50 5.48
N GLY A 340 -12.98 -12.57 6.09
CA GLY A 340 -12.50 -13.78 5.45
C GLY A 340 -13.13 -15.01 6.08
N TYR A 341 -13.73 -15.86 5.25
CA TYR A 341 -14.39 -17.06 5.76
C TYR A 341 -14.45 -18.16 4.70
N GLN A 342 -14.85 -19.36 5.14
CA GLN A 342 -15.09 -20.49 4.27
C GLN A 342 -16.58 -20.85 4.22
N THR A 343 -16.99 -21.43 3.09
CA THR A 343 -18.21 -22.24 3.01
C THR A 343 -17.84 -23.71 2.91
N SER A 344 -18.05 -24.45 4.00
CA SER A 344 -17.64 -25.85 4.13
C SER A 344 -18.45 -26.80 3.23
N PHE A 345 -19.68 -26.43 2.87
CA PHE A 345 -20.56 -27.27 2.05
C PHE A 345 -20.17 -27.34 0.56
N ASN A 346 -19.33 -26.43 0.08
CA ASN A 346 -18.85 -26.40 -1.30
C ASN A 346 -17.33 -26.15 -1.43
N ASN A 347 -16.60 -26.13 -0.30
CA ASN A 347 -15.15 -25.93 -0.22
C ASN A 347 -14.68 -24.65 -0.91
N GLN A 348 -15.37 -23.54 -0.63
CA GLN A 348 -14.95 -22.22 -1.11
C GLN A 348 -14.41 -21.38 0.03
N GLN A 349 -13.53 -20.48 -0.35
CA GLN A 349 -12.97 -19.42 0.47
C GLN A 349 -13.45 -18.09 -0.06
N HIS A 350 -13.71 -17.14 0.82
CA HIS A 350 -14.28 -15.84 0.50
C HIS A 350 -13.53 -14.75 1.23
N VAL A 351 -13.34 -13.62 0.56
CA VAL A 351 -12.83 -12.37 1.14
C VAL A 351 -13.78 -11.26 0.74
N ASN A 352 -14.52 -10.74 1.71
CA ASN A 352 -15.47 -9.65 1.52
C ASN A 352 -14.83 -8.30 1.89
N PHE A 353 -15.19 -7.25 1.16
CA PHE A 353 -14.75 -5.89 1.47
C PHE A 353 -15.74 -4.85 0.93
N ILE A 354 -15.67 -3.63 1.47
CA ILE A 354 -16.42 -2.48 0.93
C ILE A 354 -15.56 -1.71 -0.08
N GLY A 355 -16.05 -1.60 -1.31
CA GLY A 355 -15.41 -0.86 -2.40
C GLY A 355 -15.50 0.66 -2.25
N THR A 356 -14.75 1.38 -3.07
CA THR A 356 -14.80 2.86 -3.11
C THR A 356 -16.11 3.42 -3.68
N ASP A 357 -16.88 2.59 -4.38
CA ASP A 357 -18.25 2.83 -4.83
C ASP A 357 -19.30 2.62 -3.72
N SER A 358 -18.86 2.27 -2.52
CA SER A 358 -19.70 1.92 -1.37
C SER A 358 -20.53 0.65 -1.58
N HIS A 359 -20.11 -0.24 -2.47
CA HIS A 359 -20.69 -1.57 -2.63
C HIS A 359 -19.94 -2.60 -1.77
N VAL A 360 -20.63 -3.66 -1.40
CA VAL A 360 -20.05 -4.88 -0.84
C VAL A 360 -19.56 -5.74 -2.00
N HIS A 361 -18.28 -6.05 -2.01
CA HIS A 361 -17.64 -6.95 -2.97
C HIS A 361 -17.17 -8.24 -2.30
N GLU A 362 -17.05 -9.27 -3.11
CA GLU A 362 -16.56 -10.60 -2.74
C GLU A 362 -15.45 -11.01 -3.69
N LEU A 363 -14.36 -11.53 -3.14
CA LEU A 363 -13.38 -12.36 -3.84
C LEU A 363 -13.58 -13.80 -3.39
N VAL A 364 -13.92 -14.68 -4.31
CA VAL A 364 -14.19 -16.10 -4.02
C VAL A 364 -13.14 -16.98 -4.67
N TYR A 365 -12.57 -17.90 -3.89
CA TYR A 365 -11.64 -18.91 -4.36
C TYR A 365 -12.29 -20.30 -4.35
N THR A 366 -12.22 -20.99 -5.49
CA THR A 366 -12.59 -22.42 -5.63
C THR A 366 -11.42 -23.20 -6.22
N ASP A 367 -11.03 -22.85 -7.44
CA ASP A 367 -9.83 -23.31 -8.16
C ASP A 367 -9.03 -22.15 -8.77
N HIS A 368 -9.66 -20.99 -8.88
CA HIS A 368 -9.11 -19.68 -9.16
C HIS A 368 -9.87 -18.65 -8.33
N TRP A 369 -9.28 -17.48 -8.13
CA TRP A 369 -9.97 -16.33 -7.58
C TRP A 369 -10.93 -15.73 -8.60
N ALA A 370 -12.11 -15.33 -8.15
CA ALA A 370 -13.10 -14.61 -8.94
C ALA A 370 -13.68 -13.45 -8.14
N HIS A 371 -14.09 -12.38 -8.83
CA HIS A 371 -14.70 -11.20 -8.21
C HIS A 371 -16.21 -11.15 -8.44
N ASN A 372 -16.93 -10.62 -7.45
CA ASN A 372 -18.35 -10.35 -7.53
C ASN A 372 -18.73 -9.05 -6.80
N ASP A 373 -19.66 -8.28 -7.36
CA ASP A 373 -20.28 -7.12 -6.72
C ASP A 373 -21.62 -7.56 -6.12
N LEU A 374 -21.61 -7.83 -4.81
CA LEU A 374 -22.76 -8.40 -4.10
C LEU A 374 -23.91 -7.40 -4.01
N THR A 375 -23.59 -6.13 -3.76
CA THR A 375 -24.60 -5.06 -3.69
C THR A 375 -25.35 -4.94 -5.00
N ALA A 376 -24.64 -4.90 -6.13
CA ALA A 376 -25.26 -4.83 -7.45
C ALA A 376 -26.01 -6.14 -7.80
N ALA A 377 -25.42 -7.30 -7.50
CA ALA A 377 -26.02 -8.60 -7.80
C ALA A 377 -27.34 -8.83 -7.04
N ALA A 378 -27.42 -8.37 -5.80
CA ALA A 378 -28.62 -8.47 -4.96
C ALA A 378 -29.63 -7.33 -5.21
N GLY A 379 -29.19 -6.20 -5.80
CA GLY A 379 -29.99 -4.98 -5.89
C GLY A 379 -30.18 -4.29 -4.53
N ALA A 380 -29.14 -4.35 -3.69
CA ALA A 380 -29.15 -3.88 -2.32
C ALA A 380 -28.77 -2.39 -2.20
N PRO A 381 -29.08 -1.72 -1.08
CA PRO A 381 -28.60 -0.37 -0.80
C PRO A 381 -27.07 -0.30 -0.61
N ASN A 382 -26.47 0.85 -0.92
CA ASN A 382 -25.05 1.08 -0.70
C ASN A 382 -24.70 1.03 0.79
N ALA A 383 -23.51 0.50 1.09
CA ALA A 383 -22.92 0.50 2.42
C ALA A 383 -22.61 1.92 2.91
N ALA A 384 -22.74 2.15 4.21
CA ALA A 384 -22.32 3.38 4.84
C ALA A 384 -20.80 3.55 4.83
N ALA A 385 -20.31 4.79 4.88
CA ALA A 385 -18.89 5.05 5.07
C ALA A 385 -18.43 4.49 6.43
N GLY A 386 -17.36 3.68 6.42
CA GLY A 386 -16.91 2.98 7.62
C GLY A 386 -17.85 1.87 8.11
N SER A 387 -18.71 1.35 7.23
CA SER A 387 -19.58 0.22 7.55
C SER A 387 -18.74 -0.96 8.08
N PRO A 388 -19.17 -1.61 9.18
CA PRO A 388 -18.71 -2.95 9.48
C PRO A 388 -19.18 -3.91 8.40
N LEU A 389 -18.52 -5.05 8.33
CA LEU A 389 -18.77 -6.10 7.36
C LEU A 389 -18.43 -7.42 8.04
N ASP A 390 -19.31 -8.40 7.90
CA ASP A 390 -19.07 -9.74 8.43
C ASP A 390 -19.74 -10.79 7.53
N GLY A 391 -19.09 -11.92 7.33
CA GLY A 391 -19.49 -12.97 6.41
C GLY A 391 -19.43 -14.34 7.07
N TYR A 392 -20.54 -15.07 6.99
CA TYR A 392 -20.63 -16.38 7.62
C TYR A 392 -21.45 -17.38 6.78
N GLU A 393 -21.29 -18.66 7.11
CA GLU A 393 -22.09 -19.73 6.53
C GLU A 393 -23.16 -20.24 7.50
N THR A 394 -24.29 -20.66 6.94
CA THR A 394 -25.23 -21.53 7.64
C THR A 394 -25.13 -22.94 7.06
N ALA A 395 -24.16 -23.71 7.56
CA ALA A 395 -23.86 -25.05 7.05
C ALA A 395 -25.08 -25.99 7.01
N TYR A 396 -26.02 -25.84 7.96
CA TYR A 396 -27.24 -26.64 8.04
C TYR A 396 -28.26 -26.39 6.91
N SER A 397 -28.15 -25.26 6.20
CA SER A 397 -29.00 -24.90 5.06
C SER A 397 -28.19 -24.67 3.77
N SER A 398 -26.86 -24.81 3.83
CA SER A 398 -25.93 -24.57 2.72
C SER A 398 -26.11 -23.19 2.10
N GLN A 399 -26.14 -22.16 2.94
CA GLN A 399 -26.23 -20.76 2.52
C GLN A 399 -25.04 -19.97 3.04
N GLN A 400 -24.73 -18.93 2.28
CA GLN A 400 -23.71 -17.95 2.54
C GLN A 400 -24.40 -16.62 2.79
N HIS A 401 -23.88 -15.86 3.76
CA HIS A 401 -24.41 -14.56 4.17
C HIS A 401 -23.28 -13.55 4.27
N VAL A 402 -23.61 -12.28 4.04
CA VAL A 402 -22.73 -11.12 4.24
C VAL A 402 -23.58 -9.98 4.79
N ASN A 403 -23.20 -9.45 5.95
CA ASN A 403 -23.95 -8.44 6.68
C ASN A 403 -23.17 -7.12 6.71
N TYR A 404 -23.89 -6.00 6.57
CA TYR A 404 -23.30 -4.67 6.52
C TYR A 404 -24.30 -3.61 6.99
N LEU A 405 -23.80 -2.40 7.27
CA LEU A 405 -24.63 -1.23 7.56
C LEU A 405 -24.85 -0.39 6.30
N GLY A 406 -26.11 -0.11 5.99
CA GLY A 406 -26.51 0.75 4.88
C GLY A 406 -26.34 2.23 5.18
N THR A 407 -26.29 3.05 4.12
CA THR A 407 -26.32 4.53 4.23
C THR A 407 -27.57 5.10 4.91
N ASP A 408 -28.62 4.29 5.06
CA ASP A 408 -29.85 4.58 5.80
C ASP A 408 -29.76 4.28 7.31
N GLY A 409 -28.63 3.72 7.78
CA GLY A 409 -28.42 3.33 9.18
C GLY A 409 -29.06 1.99 9.55
N HIS A 410 -29.48 1.19 8.58
CA HIS A 410 -30.04 -0.14 8.80
C HIS A 410 -28.97 -1.23 8.68
N VAL A 411 -29.24 -2.36 9.32
CA VAL A 411 -28.50 -3.61 9.14
C VAL A 411 -29.08 -4.35 7.93
N HIS A 412 -28.26 -4.62 6.94
CA HIS A 412 -28.63 -5.36 5.74
C HIS A 412 -27.93 -6.72 5.69
N GLU A 413 -28.59 -7.66 5.03
CA GLU A 413 -28.07 -8.99 4.73
C GLU A 413 -28.07 -9.19 3.21
N LEU A 414 -26.94 -9.65 2.69
CA LEU A 414 -26.80 -10.25 1.37
C LEU A 414 -26.68 -11.75 1.57
N TYR A 415 -27.54 -12.54 0.96
CA TYR A 415 -27.50 -13.98 1.12
C TYR A 415 -27.59 -14.72 -0.21
N TYR A 416 -26.86 -15.82 -0.32
CA TYR A 416 -26.78 -16.62 -1.52
C TYR A 416 -27.59 -17.92 -1.39
N THR A 417 -28.44 -18.18 -2.38
CA THR A 417 -29.16 -19.46 -2.53
C THR A 417 -28.91 -20.08 -3.90
N ASN A 418 -29.35 -19.39 -4.96
CA ASN A 418 -29.00 -19.64 -6.37
C ASN A 418 -28.67 -18.34 -7.12
N ARG A 419 -28.89 -17.21 -6.45
CA ARG A 419 -28.60 -15.84 -6.84
C ARG A 419 -28.43 -15.07 -5.54
N TRP A 420 -27.67 -13.99 -5.59
CA TRP A 420 -27.64 -13.02 -4.50
C TRP A 420 -29.02 -12.39 -4.31
N ALA A 421 -29.43 -12.32 -3.06
CA ALA A 421 -30.65 -11.68 -2.61
C ALA A 421 -30.32 -10.77 -1.43
N HIS A 422 -31.22 -9.82 -1.17
CA HIS A 422 -31.05 -8.79 -0.15
C HIS A 422 -32.21 -8.83 0.84
N ASN A 423 -31.91 -8.56 2.09
CA ASN A 423 -32.89 -8.32 3.15
C ASN A 423 -32.48 -7.11 4.00
N ASP A 424 -33.46 -6.30 4.40
CA ASP A 424 -33.28 -5.23 5.38
C ASP A 424 -33.66 -5.79 6.77
N LEU A 425 -32.66 -6.27 7.49
CA LEU A 425 -32.85 -6.95 8.77
C LEU A 425 -33.44 -6.03 9.82
N THR A 426 -33.04 -4.75 9.83
CA THR A 426 -33.61 -3.75 10.74
C THR A 426 -35.12 -3.65 10.54
N VAL A 427 -35.59 -3.56 9.30
CA VAL A 427 -37.01 -3.46 8.99
C VAL A 427 -37.76 -4.75 9.29
N VAL A 428 -37.26 -5.90 8.82
CA VAL A 428 -38.01 -7.16 8.97
C VAL A 428 -38.04 -7.69 10.41
N ALA A 429 -37.03 -7.36 11.22
CA ALA A 429 -36.98 -7.71 12.64
C ALA A 429 -37.71 -6.70 13.54
N GLY A 430 -38.05 -5.51 13.03
CA GLY A 430 -38.57 -4.40 13.82
C GLY A 430 -37.54 -3.81 14.80
N ALA A 431 -36.26 -3.80 14.40
CA ALA A 431 -35.14 -3.34 15.21
C ALA A 431 -34.97 -1.80 15.14
N PRO A 432 -34.27 -1.19 16.11
CA PRO A 432 -33.83 0.19 15.98
C PRO A 432 -32.72 0.34 14.93
N ALA A 433 -32.50 1.57 14.47
CA ALA A 433 -31.34 1.89 13.62
C ALA A 433 -30.02 1.70 14.37
N ALA A 434 -29.00 1.28 13.65
CA ALA A 434 -27.64 1.15 14.16
C ALA A 434 -27.04 2.53 14.50
N ALA A 435 -26.10 2.56 15.43
CA ALA A 435 -25.29 3.75 15.68
C ALA A 435 -24.40 4.04 14.47
N SER A 436 -24.06 5.31 14.24
CA SER A 436 -22.96 5.65 13.33
C SER A 436 -21.67 5.02 13.85
N TRP A 437 -20.88 4.37 12.99
CA TRP A 437 -19.69 3.60 13.40
C TRP A 437 -20.02 2.45 14.37
N SER A 438 -21.23 1.90 14.33
CA SER A 438 -21.56 0.66 15.02
C SER A 438 -20.67 -0.46 14.49
N SER A 439 -20.23 -1.35 15.38
CA SER A 439 -19.76 -2.68 15.01
C SER A 439 -20.94 -3.57 14.65
N LEU A 440 -20.65 -4.63 13.90
CA LEU A 440 -21.60 -5.65 13.51
C LEU A 440 -20.84 -6.97 13.47
N ASP A 441 -21.49 -8.03 13.90
CA ASP A 441 -20.97 -9.39 13.80
C ASP A 441 -22.11 -10.38 13.50
N GLY A 442 -21.85 -11.35 12.63
CA GLY A 442 -22.81 -12.33 12.15
C GLY A 442 -22.32 -13.76 12.35
N TYR A 443 -23.15 -14.61 12.95
CA TYR A 443 -22.76 -16.01 13.16
C TYR A 443 -23.95 -16.96 13.19
N ALA A 444 -23.64 -18.25 13.02
CA ALA A 444 -24.61 -19.33 13.05
C ALA A 444 -24.37 -20.29 14.20
N THR A 445 -25.42 -20.61 14.96
CA THR A 445 -25.35 -21.61 16.04
C THR A 445 -25.71 -23.00 15.54
N THR A 446 -24.82 -23.96 15.77
CA THR A 446 -24.95 -25.33 15.26
C THR A 446 -25.87 -26.21 16.12
N PHE A 447 -26.05 -25.88 17.40
CA PHE A 447 -26.83 -26.70 18.33
C PHE A 447 -28.35 -26.50 18.22
N ASN A 448 -28.79 -25.42 17.59
CA ASN A 448 -30.20 -25.10 17.37
C ASN A 448 -30.51 -24.56 15.96
N ASN A 449 -29.51 -24.51 15.07
CA ASN A 449 -29.61 -24.07 13.67
C ASN A 449 -30.26 -22.68 13.53
N GLN A 450 -29.70 -21.69 14.21
CA GLN A 450 -30.15 -20.30 14.13
C GLN A 450 -29.08 -19.42 13.50
N GLN A 451 -29.52 -18.28 12.97
CA GLN A 451 -28.66 -17.20 12.51
C GLN A 451 -28.79 -16.03 13.48
N HIS A 452 -27.69 -15.33 13.70
CA HIS A 452 -27.61 -14.19 14.60
C HIS A 452 -26.82 -13.08 13.92
N VAL A 453 -27.27 -11.84 14.09
CA VAL A 453 -26.53 -10.64 13.71
C VAL A 453 -26.58 -9.67 14.87
N ASN A 454 -25.44 -9.38 15.46
CA ASN A 454 -25.33 -8.42 16.55
C ASN A 454 -24.89 -7.06 16.05
N PHE A 455 -25.38 -6.00 16.69
CA PHE A 455 -24.97 -4.63 16.38
C PHE A 455 -25.20 -3.70 17.56
N ILE A 456 -24.60 -2.51 17.50
CA ILE A 456 -24.79 -1.45 18.49
C ILE A 456 -25.82 -0.45 17.97
N GLY A 457 -26.91 -0.26 18.73
CA GLY A 457 -27.95 0.71 18.40
C GLY A 457 -27.54 2.15 18.72
N ALA A 458 -28.24 3.13 18.14
CA ALA A 458 -27.95 4.57 18.36
C ALA A 458 -28.07 5.04 19.83
N ASN A 459 -28.68 4.24 20.70
CA ASN A 459 -28.75 4.42 22.16
C ASN A 459 -27.60 3.72 22.92
N CYS A 460 -26.59 3.22 22.20
CA CYS A 460 -25.45 2.47 22.72
C CYS A 460 -25.81 1.13 23.40
N HIS A 461 -26.97 0.56 23.10
CA HIS A 461 -27.32 -0.79 23.51
C HIS A 461 -26.80 -1.81 22.50
N VAL A 462 -26.50 -3.02 22.99
CA VAL A 462 -26.22 -4.21 22.17
C VAL A 462 -27.54 -4.87 21.79
N TYR A 463 -27.76 -5.05 20.49
CA TYR A 463 -28.91 -5.74 19.92
C TYR A 463 -28.51 -7.04 19.26
N GLU A 464 -29.43 -8.00 19.26
CA GLU A 464 -29.36 -9.24 18.48
C GLU A 464 -30.54 -9.27 17.50
N LEU A 465 -30.25 -9.55 16.24
CA LEU A 465 -31.21 -9.98 15.24
C LEU A 465 -31.08 -11.49 15.10
N VAL A 466 -32.14 -12.23 15.40
CA VAL A 466 -32.11 -13.70 15.37
C VAL A 466 -33.12 -14.23 14.34
N TYR A 467 -32.68 -15.18 13.51
CA TYR A 467 -33.53 -15.88 12.56
C TYR A 467 -33.87 -17.29 13.06
N THR A 468 -35.16 -17.58 13.15
CA THR A 468 -35.68 -18.93 13.42
C THR A 468 -36.65 -19.36 12.31
N ASP A 469 -37.85 -18.78 12.29
CA ASP A 469 -38.83 -18.83 11.20
C ASP A 469 -39.14 -17.43 10.63
N HIS A 470 -38.84 -16.39 11.40
CA HIS A 470 -38.79 -15.00 11.02
C HIS A 470 -37.62 -14.31 11.74
N TRP A 471 -37.24 -13.13 11.26
CA TRP A 471 -36.30 -12.26 11.97
C TRP A 471 -36.99 -11.61 13.16
N ALA A 472 -36.33 -11.63 14.32
CA ALA A 472 -36.75 -10.96 15.54
C ALA A 472 -35.58 -10.17 16.13
N CYS A 473 -35.88 -9.12 16.91
CA CYS A 473 -34.87 -8.29 17.55
C CYS A 473 -34.96 -8.41 19.08
N ASN A 474 -33.81 -8.61 19.73
CA ASN A 474 -33.63 -8.59 21.18
C ASN A 474 -32.72 -7.44 21.59
N ASP A 475 -33.15 -6.63 22.57
CA ASP A 475 -32.30 -5.64 23.24
C ASP A 475 -31.53 -6.33 24.37
N LEU A 476 -30.33 -6.85 24.07
CA LEU A 476 -29.59 -7.68 25.01
C LEU A 476 -29.13 -6.88 26.23
N THR A 477 -28.72 -5.62 26.03
CA THR A 477 -28.36 -4.71 27.14
C THR A 477 -29.54 -4.53 28.10
N GLN A 478 -30.75 -4.30 27.59
CA GLN A 478 -31.94 -4.14 28.43
C GLN A 478 -32.34 -5.44 29.14
N ILE A 479 -32.31 -6.57 28.43
CA ILE A 479 -32.69 -7.89 28.98
C ILE A 479 -31.79 -8.26 30.15
N THR A 480 -30.49 -8.04 30.01
CA THR A 480 -29.47 -8.43 31.00
C THR A 480 -29.19 -7.35 32.04
N LYS A 481 -29.59 -6.10 31.78
CA LYS A 481 -29.21 -4.90 32.56
C LYS A 481 -27.70 -4.69 32.58
N ALA A 482 -27.03 -5.07 31.49
CA ALA A 482 -25.61 -4.88 31.32
C ALA A 482 -25.22 -3.41 31.20
N THR A 483 -23.93 -3.13 31.35
CA THR A 483 -23.33 -1.82 31.06
C THR A 483 -23.58 -1.46 29.58
N ASN A 484 -23.82 -0.17 29.31
CA ASN A 484 -23.95 0.29 27.93
C ASN A 484 -22.61 0.29 27.20
N THR A 485 -22.65 0.25 25.88
CA THR A 485 -21.48 0.47 25.02
C THR A 485 -21.15 1.97 24.90
N VAL A 486 -20.09 2.30 24.18
CA VAL A 486 -19.90 3.64 23.57
C VAL A 486 -19.96 3.52 22.05
N VAL A 487 -20.26 4.63 21.38
CA VAL A 487 -20.25 4.67 19.91
C VAL A 487 -18.84 4.31 19.41
N GLY A 488 -18.75 3.32 18.51
CA GLY A 488 -17.47 2.78 18.02
C GLY A 488 -16.81 1.75 18.94
N SER A 489 -17.52 1.26 19.97
CA SER A 489 -17.08 0.05 20.69
C SER A 489 -17.04 -1.14 19.73
N PRO A 490 -15.98 -1.98 19.76
CA PRO A 490 -15.99 -3.26 19.06
C PRO A 490 -17.04 -4.18 19.70
N LEU A 491 -17.51 -5.12 18.88
CA LEU A 491 -18.43 -6.16 19.27
C LEU A 491 -18.07 -7.40 18.47
N ASP A 492 -18.16 -8.56 19.11
CA ASP A 492 -17.98 -9.86 18.48
C ASP A 492 -18.97 -10.89 19.04
N GLY A 493 -19.47 -11.79 18.18
CA GLY A 493 -20.52 -12.76 18.45
C GLY A 493 -20.10 -14.17 18.05
N TYR A 494 -20.20 -15.13 18.98
CA TYR A 494 -19.79 -16.51 18.67
C TYR A 494 -20.51 -17.54 19.53
N GLN A 495 -20.28 -18.81 19.19
CA GLN A 495 -20.76 -19.96 19.96
C GLN A 495 -19.62 -20.74 20.59
N THR A 496 -19.91 -21.36 21.74
CA THR A 496 -19.11 -22.46 22.28
C THR A 496 -19.85 -23.77 22.06
N THR A 497 -19.32 -24.64 21.19
CA THR A 497 -19.99 -25.87 20.77
C THR A 497 -19.92 -26.97 21.83
N PHE A 498 -18.96 -26.90 22.77
CA PHE A 498 -18.77 -27.89 23.83
C PHE A 498 -19.81 -27.81 24.96
N ASN A 499 -20.52 -26.68 25.09
CA ASN A 499 -21.56 -26.48 26.09
C ASN A 499 -22.83 -25.83 25.54
N ASN A 500 -22.92 -25.64 24.21
CA ASN A 500 -24.07 -25.07 23.50
C ASN A 500 -24.48 -23.68 24.00
N GLN A 501 -23.51 -22.78 24.16
CA GLN A 501 -23.76 -21.40 24.54
C GLN A 501 -23.50 -20.45 23.37
N GLN A 502 -24.13 -19.28 23.46
CA GLN A 502 -23.90 -18.14 22.58
C GLN A 502 -23.32 -17.01 23.41
N HIS A 503 -22.44 -16.22 22.82
CA HIS A 503 -21.71 -15.15 23.50
C HIS A 503 -21.72 -13.92 22.61
N VAL A 504 -21.84 -12.76 23.24
CA VAL A 504 -21.61 -11.46 22.60
C VAL A 504 -20.67 -10.66 23.50
N ASN A 505 -19.46 -10.40 23.01
CA ASN A 505 -18.45 -9.65 23.73
C ASN A 505 -18.37 -8.22 23.19
N TYR A 506 -18.15 -7.25 24.08
CA TYR A 506 -18.04 -5.83 23.72
C TYR A 506 -17.27 -5.03 24.77
N ILE A 507 -16.87 -3.81 24.41
CA ILE A 507 -16.28 -2.84 25.35
C ILE A 507 -17.36 -1.91 25.89
N GLY A 508 -17.50 -1.86 27.22
CA GLY A 508 -18.44 -0.99 27.93
C GLY A 508 -17.95 0.46 28.09
N GLU A 509 -18.87 1.36 28.44
CA GLU A 509 -18.56 2.77 28.73
C GLU A 509 -17.64 2.98 29.94
N ASP A 510 -17.47 1.96 30.78
CA ASP A 510 -16.52 1.89 31.89
C ASP A 510 -15.11 1.44 31.46
N GLY A 511 -14.91 1.10 30.18
CA GLY A 511 -13.64 0.65 29.63
C GLY A 511 -13.30 -0.80 29.98
N HIS A 512 -14.31 -1.62 30.32
CA HIS A 512 -14.16 -3.05 30.57
C HIS A 512 -14.63 -3.89 29.38
N VAL A 513 -14.14 -5.13 29.31
CA VAL A 513 -14.67 -6.18 28.44
C VAL A 513 -15.87 -6.81 29.14
N HIS A 514 -17.02 -6.78 28.48
CA HIS A 514 -18.24 -7.42 28.94
C HIS A 514 -18.63 -8.60 28.05
N GLU A 515 -19.42 -9.49 28.62
CA GLU A 515 -19.99 -10.65 27.97
C GLU A 515 -21.50 -10.66 28.22
N LEU A 516 -22.26 -10.89 27.15
CA LEU A 516 -23.65 -11.34 27.21
C LEU A 516 -23.64 -12.80 26.79
N VAL A 517 -24.11 -13.70 27.66
CA VAL A 517 -24.08 -15.14 27.40
C VAL A 517 -25.49 -15.71 27.42
N TYR A 518 -25.82 -16.53 26.41
CA TYR A 518 -27.07 -17.28 26.34
C TYR A 518 -26.82 -18.77 26.59
N THR A 519 -27.53 -19.31 27.58
CA THR A 519 -27.63 -20.76 27.82
C THR A 519 -29.10 -21.21 27.74
N ASP A 520 -29.92 -20.68 28.64
CA ASP A 520 -31.39 -20.79 28.68
C ASP A 520 -32.08 -19.42 28.82
N HIS A 521 -31.32 -18.43 29.29
CA HIS A 521 -31.63 -17.01 29.29
C HIS A 521 -30.34 -16.22 29.03
N TRP A 522 -30.48 -14.97 28.60
CA TRP A 522 -29.36 -14.04 28.52
C TRP A 522 -28.92 -13.61 29.93
N ALA A 523 -27.63 -13.69 30.19
CA ALA A 523 -26.97 -13.19 31.39
C ALA A 523 -25.81 -12.25 31.02
N HIS A 524 -25.37 -11.44 31.99
CA HIS A 524 -24.26 -10.50 31.82
C HIS A 524 -23.11 -10.84 32.75
N ASN A 525 -21.89 -10.65 32.24
CA ASN A 525 -20.65 -10.79 33.01
C ASN A 525 -19.68 -9.66 32.64
N ASP A 526 -18.91 -9.19 33.63
CA ASP A 526 -17.80 -8.25 33.44
C ASP A 526 -16.51 -9.04 33.49
N LEU A 527 -15.96 -9.35 32.31
CA LEU A 527 -14.83 -10.25 32.16
C LEU A 527 -13.54 -9.61 32.66
N THR A 528 -13.38 -8.30 32.48
CA THR A 528 -12.22 -7.57 33.02
C THR A 528 -12.14 -7.73 34.53
N ASN A 529 -13.25 -7.51 35.24
CA ASN A 529 -13.29 -7.69 36.68
C ASN A 529 -13.18 -9.16 37.10
N ALA A 530 -13.86 -10.07 36.39
CA ALA A 530 -13.82 -11.50 36.71
C ALA A 530 -12.41 -12.09 36.58
N ALA A 531 -11.63 -11.65 35.58
CA ALA A 531 -10.26 -12.08 35.33
C ALA A 531 -9.19 -11.28 36.10
N GLY A 532 -9.57 -10.16 36.73
CA GLY A 532 -8.62 -9.19 37.29
C GLY A 532 -7.69 -8.58 36.23
N ALA A 533 -8.18 -8.41 35.01
CA ALA A 533 -7.45 -7.91 33.87
C ALA A 533 -7.32 -6.37 33.90
N PRO A 534 -6.37 -5.77 33.14
CA PRO A 534 -6.38 -4.32 32.93
C PRO A 534 -7.63 -3.90 32.14
N GLY A 535 -7.98 -2.60 32.25
CA GLY A 535 -9.00 -2.00 31.38
C GLY A 535 -8.55 -1.97 29.91
N VAL A 536 -9.42 -1.47 29.04
CA VAL A 536 -9.24 -1.52 27.58
C VAL A 536 -8.90 -0.14 27.01
N THR A 537 -8.17 -0.12 25.90
CA THR A 537 -7.97 1.10 25.10
C THR A 537 -9.26 1.41 24.32
N PRO A 538 -9.86 2.62 24.44
CA PRO A 538 -11.05 2.97 23.67
C PRO A 538 -10.84 2.84 22.15
N GLY A 539 -11.76 2.15 21.47
CA GLY A 539 -11.70 1.92 20.02
C GLY A 539 -10.62 0.93 19.59
N SER A 540 -10.14 0.06 20.48
CA SER A 540 -9.33 -1.10 20.11
C SER A 540 -10.16 -2.20 19.45
N GLY A 541 -9.50 -3.09 18.69
CA GLY A 541 -10.10 -4.38 18.35
C GLY A 541 -10.42 -5.22 19.59
N LEU A 542 -11.42 -6.09 19.45
CA LEU A 542 -11.84 -7.11 20.39
C LEU A 542 -12.35 -8.27 19.57
N ASP A 543 -12.00 -9.48 19.99
CA ASP A 543 -12.45 -10.70 19.31
C ASP A 543 -12.63 -11.85 20.32
N GLY A 544 -13.64 -12.69 20.13
CA GLY A 544 -14.01 -13.78 21.00
C GLY A 544 -14.18 -15.10 20.23
N TYR A 545 -13.58 -16.17 20.75
CA TYR A 545 -13.63 -17.46 20.07
C TYR A 545 -13.47 -18.61 21.04
N GLN A 546 -13.69 -19.81 20.50
CA GLN A 546 -13.46 -21.06 21.22
C GLN A 546 -12.25 -21.81 20.68
N THR A 547 -11.62 -22.60 21.54
CA THR A 547 -10.72 -23.68 21.13
C THR A 547 -11.39 -25.02 21.39
N SER A 548 -11.83 -25.66 20.32
CA SER A 548 -12.60 -26.91 20.35
C SER A 548 -11.78 -28.12 20.82
N PHE A 549 -10.45 -28.06 20.70
CA PHE A 549 -9.55 -29.15 21.08
C PHE A 549 -9.30 -29.26 22.59
N ASN A 550 -9.61 -28.23 23.37
CA ASN A 550 -9.48 -28.23 24.83
C ASN A 550 -10.71 -27.65 25.56
N ASN A 551 -11.78 -27.32 24.82
CA ASN A 551 -13.05 -26.78 25.31
C ASN A 551 -12.87 -25.50 26.14
N GLN A 552 -12.10 -24.56 25.62
CA GLN A 552 -11.90 -23.25 26.26
C GLN A 552 -12.54 -22.14 25.43
N GLN A 553 -12.87 -21.07 26.15
CA GLN A 553 -13.38 -19.82 25.61
C GLN A 553 -12.31 -18.75 25.84
N HIS A 554 -12.14 -17.89 24.84
CA HIS A 554 -11.15 -16.82 24.83
C HIS A 554 -11.77 -15.51 24.38
N VAL A 555 -11.28 -14.40 24.93
CA VAL A 555 -11.59 -13.05 24.45
C VAL A 555 -10.31 -12.24 24.41
N ASN A 556 -9.92 -11.76 23.24
CA ASN A 556 -8.73 -10.95 23.05
C ASN A 556 -9.08 -9.47 22.95
N PHE A 557 -8.19 -8.61 23.49
CA PHE A 557 -8.39 -7.15 23.48
C PHE A 557 -7.05 -6.42 23.60
N ILE A 558 -7.05 -5.10 23.36
CA ILE A 558 -5.85 -4.26 23.48
C ILE A 558 -5.92 -3.40 24.74
N GLY A 559 -4.94 -3.56 25.63
CA GLY A 559 -4.84 -2.79 26.87
C GLY A 559 -4.28 -1.37 26.68
N PRO A 560 -4.28 -0.53 27.73
CA PRO A 560 -3.87 0.88 27.69
C PRO A 560 -2.37 1.11 27.38
N ASN A 561 -1.57 0.06 27.47
CA ASN A 561 -0.15 0.02 27.10
C ASN A 561 0.09 -0.44 25.66
N ASN A 562 -0.98 -0.58 24.84
CA ASN A 562 -0.93 -1.14 23.48
C ASN A 562 -0.44 -2.59 23.45
N HIS A 563 -0.61 -3.34 24.54
CA HIS A 563 -0.36 -4.77 24.55
C HIS A 563 -1.64 -5.53 24.18
N VAL A 564 -1.47 -6.68 23.54
CA VAL A 564 -2.54 -7.66 23.30
C VAL A 564 -2.70 -8.52 24.56
N TYR A 565 -3.93 -8.55 25.08
CA TYR A 565 -4.33 -9.38 26.20
C TYR A 565 -5.28 -10.50 25.75
N GLU A 566 -5.26 -11.60 26.48
CA GLU A 566 -6.22 -12.68 26.40
C GLU A 566 -6.96 -12.79 27.73
N LEU A 567 -8.28 -12.90 27.69
CA LEU A 567 -9.11 -13.44 28.76
C LEU A 567 -9.42 -14.89 28.40
N VAL A 568 -9.15 -15.82 29.31
CA VAL A 568 -9.39 -17.25 29.08
C VAL A 568 -10.26 -17.83 30.19
N TYR A 569 -11.26 -18.62 29.80
CA TYR A 569 -12.10 -19.36 30.73
C TYR A 569 -11.76 -20.85 30.74
N THR A 570 -11.43 -21.36 31.93
CA THR A 570 -11.23 -22.81 32.16
C THR A 570 -12.17 -23.31 33.25
N ASP A 571 -11.98 -22.86 34.49
CA ASP A 571 -12.89 -23.00 35.64
C ASP A 571 -13.22 -21.65 36.30
N HIS A 572 -12.40 -20.65 36.03
CA HIS A 572 -12.61 -19.23 36.32
C HIS A 572 -12.01 -18.42 35.16
N TRP A 573 -12.41 -17.15 35.07
CA TRP A 573 -11.78 -16.20 34.17
C TRP A 573 -10.37 -15.85 34.68
N ALA A 574 -9.40 -15.89 33.78
CA ALA A 574 -8.04 -15.42 34.01
C ALA A 574 -7.59 -14.57 32.80
N HIS A 575 -6.45 -13.89 32.92
CA HIS A 575 -5.90 -13.12 31.81
C HIS A 575 -4.40 -13.35 31.61
N ASN A 576 -3.96 -13.18 30.36
CA ASN A 576 -2.57 -13.20 29.95
C ASN A 576 -2.21 -11.93 29.18
N ASP A 577 -1.00 -11.39 29.40
CA ASP A 577 -0.41 -10.34 28.56
C ASP A 577 0.41 -11.00 27.46
N LEU A 578 -0.20 -11.22 26.29
CA LEU A 578 0.40 -12.02 25.23
C LEU A 578 1.61 -11.32 24.60
N THR A 579 1.54 -10.00 24.43
CA THR A 579 2.68 -9.19 23.95
C THR A 579 3.87 -9.32 24.89
N GLN A 580 3.66 -9.25 26.22
CA GLN A 580 4.73 -9.41 27.19
C GLN A 580 5.29 -10.84 27.23
N ILE A 581 4.43 -11.86 27.16
CA ILE A 581 4.84 -13.27 27.21
C ILE A 581 5.73 -13.62 26.01
N THR A 582 5.38 -13.14 24.83
CA THR A 582 6.07 -13.46 23.58
C THR A 582 7.24 -12.53 23.26
N GLY A 583 7.25 -11.32 23.83
CA GLY A 583 8.20 -10.26 23.47
C GLY A 583 7.89 -9.63 22.10
N ALA A 584 6.67 -9.80 21.60
CA ALA A 584 6.23 -9.24 20.34
C ALA A 584 6.18 -7.69 20.37
N PRO A 585 6.19 -7.02 19.20
CA PRO A 585 5.92 -5.59 19.11
C PRO A 585 4.56 -5.22 19.72
N VAL A 586 4.45 -4.00 20.23
CA VAL A 586 3.16 -3.45 20.68
C VAL A 586 2.27 -3.12 19.49
N THR A 587 0.96 -3.07 19.70
CA THR A 587 0.00 -2.74 18.65
C THR A 587 0.16 -1.30 18.18
N ALA A 588 -0.21 -1.04 16.92
CA ALA A 588 -0.49 0.31 16.45
C ALA A 588 -1.68 0.93 17.22
N SER A 589 -1.80 2.25 17.16
CA SER A 589 -2.98 2.94 17.68
C SER A 589 -4.22 2.54 16.88
N GLN A 590 -5.29 2.12 17.56
CA GLN A 590 -6.53 1.63 16.93
C GLN A 590 -6.25 0.47 15.96
N SER A 591 -5.35 -0.42 16.35
CA SER A 591 -5.14 -1.70 15.66
C SER A 591 -6.43 -2.51 15.67
N ALA A 592 -6.76 -3.08 14.51
CA ALA A 592 -7.66 -4.23 14.46
C ALA A 592 -7.01 -5.41 15.19
N LEU A 593 -7.84 -6.36 15.60
CA LEU A 593 -7.43 -7.56 16.31
C LEU A 593 -8.42 -8.65 15.94
N ASP A 594 -7.91 -9.84 15.65
CA ASP A 594 -8.73 -11.01 15.34
C ASP A 594 -8.12 -12.26 15.98
N GLY A 595 -8.97 -13.19 16.41
CA GLY A 595 -8.62 -14.36 17.18
C GLY A 595 -9.33 -15.62 16.68
N TYR A 596 -8.58 -16.68 16.41
CA TYR A 596 -9.19 -17.92 15.91
C TYR A 596 -8.37 -19.16 16.24
N GLN A 597 -8.98 -20.32 15.99
CA GLN A 597 -8.33 -21.61 16.07
C GLN A 597 -8.11 -22.22 14.69
N THR A 598 -7.05 -23.00 14.55
CA THR A 598 -6.89 -23.96 13.45
C THR A 598 -7.12 -25.38 13.96
N THR A 599 -8.18 -26.01 13.50
CA THR A 599 -8.61 -27.33 14.02
C THR A 599 -7.77 -28.49 13.50
N PHE A 600 -7.04 -28.28 12.40
CA PHE A 600 -6.22 -29.33 11.78
C PHE A 600 -4.87 -29.57 12.48
N ASN A 601 -4.43 -28.65 13.33
CA ASN A 601 -3.20 -28.75 14.11
C ASN A 601 -3.36 -28.32 15.58
N ASN A 602 -4.60 -28.04 16.02
CA ASN A 602 -4.96 -27.64 17.39
C ASN A 602 -4.15 -26.42 17.88
N GLN A 603 -4.12 -25.37 17.08
CA GLN A 603 -3.48 -24.11 17.46
C GLN A 603 -4.52 -23.01 17.65
N GLN A 604 -4.12 -22.01 18.42
CA GLN A 604 -4.82 -20.76 18.64
C GLN A 604 -3.94 -19.63 18.11
N HIS A 605 -4.57 -18.63 17.50
CA HIS A 605 -3.92 -17.52 16.82
C HIS A 605 -4.57 -16.21 17.24
N VAL A 606 -3.76 -15.16 17.37
CA VAL A 606 -4.22 -13.79 17.56
C VAL A 606 -3.44 -12.89 16.63
N ASN A 607 -4.12 -12.26 15.67
CA ASN A 607 -3.53 -11.38 14.68
C ASN A 607 -3.78 -9.92 15.03
N TYR A 608 -2.80 -9.06 14.79
CA TYR A 608 -2.91 -7.62 15.05
C TYR A 608 -1.96 -6.80 14.17
N LEU A 609 -2.27 -5.51 14.01
CA LEU A 609 -1.41 -4.51 13.38
C LEU A 609 -0.38 -3.98 14.39
N GLY A 610 0.90 -4.19 14.12
CA GLY A 610 2.03 -3.68 14.92
C GLY A 610 2.29 -2.18 14.72
N ALA A 611 2.90 -1.55 15.73
CA ALA A 611 3.31 -0.14 15.66
C ALA A 611 4.40 0.17 14.60
N ASP A 612 5.01 -0.88 14.03
CA ASP A 612 5.92 -0.87 12.90
C ASP A 612 5.22 -1.03 11.54
N ASN A 613 3.87 -1.06 11.54
CA ASN A 613 3.01 -1.27 10.37
C ASN A 613 3.13 -2.68 9.77
N HIS A 614 3.47 -3.69 10.56
CA HIS A 614 3.45 -5.09 10.12
C HIS A 614 2.24 -5.82 10.70
N ILE A 615 1.79 -6.88 10.01
CA ILE A 615 0.82 -7.82 10.56
C ILE A 615 1.58 -8.85 11.38
N HIS A 616 1.25 -8.95 12.66
CA HIS A 616 1.84 -9.92 13.58
C HIS A 616 0.85 -11.00 13.97
N GLU A 617 1.39 -12.12 14.39
CA GLU A 617 0.66 -13.25 14.95
C GLU A 617 1.25 -13.61 16.31
N LEU A 618 0.36 -13.84 17.27
CA LEU A 618 0.65 -14.57 18.50
C LEU A 618 0.01 -15.94 18.36
N VAL A 619 0.80 -17.00 18.41
CA VAL A 619 0.34 -18.38 18.21
C VAL A 619 0.58 -19.23 19.44
N TYR A 620 -0.43 -19.96 19.88
CA TYR A 620 -0.34 -20.93 20.96
C TYR A 620 -0.37 -22.36 20.41
N THR A 621 0.65 -23.13 20.80
CA THR A 621 0.76 -24.57 20.59
C THR A 621 0.86 -25.28 21.93
N ASP A 622 2.06 -25.27 22.51
CA ASP A 622 2.38 -25.65 23.89
C ASP A 622 2.82 -24.44 24.73
N HIS A 623 3.15 -23.34 24.05
CA HIS A 623 3.51 -22.04 24.60
C HIS A 623 3.12 -20.98 23.57
N TRP A 624 2.96 -19.74 24.04
CA TRP A 624 2.80 -18.58 23.16
C TRP A 624 4.12 -18.25 22.45
N ALA A 625 4.05 -18.06 21.14
CA ALA A 625 5.14 -17.60 20.29
C ALA A 625 4.67 -16.42 19.43
N HIS A 626 5.61 -15.72 18.80
CA HIS A 626 5.35 -14.56 17.93
C HIS A 626 5.91 -14.79 16.54
N ASN A 627 5.14 -14.40 15.52
CA ASN A 627 5.57 -14.31 14.14
C ASN A 627 5.27 -12.90 13.58
N ASP A 628 6.17 -12.39 12.75
CA ASP A 628 5.91 -11.24 11.88
C ASP A 628 5.50 -11.77 10.51
N LEU A 629 4.20 -11.77 10.23
CA LEU A 629 3.62 -12.42 9.07
C LEU A 629 3.97 -11.68 7.79
N THR A 630 3.92 -10.34 7.82
CA THR A 630 4.31 -9.49 6.69
C THR A 630 5.75 -9.79 6.27
N SER A 631 6.69 -9.80 7.22
CA SER A 631 8.09 -10.13 6.93
C SER A 631 8.26 -11.59 6.48
N ALA A 632 7.55 -12.53 7.08
CA ALA A 632 7.67 -13.95 6.77
C ALA A 632 7.14 -14.28 5.36
N ALA A 633 6.08 -13.61 4.93
CA ALA A 633 5.49 -13.74 3.59
C ALA A 633 6.25 -12.94 2.52
N GLY A 634 7.02 -11.93 2.91
CA GLY A 634 7.59 -10.95 1.98
C GLY A 634 6.54 -9.98 1.42
N ALA A 635 5.45 -9.76 2.18
CA ALA A 635 4.34 -8.90 1.81
C ALA A 635 4.65 -7.42 2.07
N PRO A 636 3.92 -6.48 1.45
CA PRO A 636 3.97 -5.07 1.82
C PRO A 636 3.55 -4.83 3.28
N GLY A 637 4.16 -3.84 3.93
CA GLY A 637 3.67 -3.33 5.21
C GLY A 637 2.19 -2.96 5.13
N ALA A 638 1.48 -2.97 6.25
CA ALA A 638 0.07 -2.67 6.35
C ALA A 638 -0.22 -1.15 6.38
N MET A 639 -1.39 -0.75 5.90
CA MET A 639 -1.87 0.62 6.05
C MET A 639 -2.14 0.95 7.53
N ALA A 640 -1.96 2.20 7.93
CA ALA A 640 -2.35 2.64 9.27
C ALA A 640 -3.85 2.42 9.50
N ARG A 641 -4.22 1.77 10.62
CA ARG A 641 -5.60 1.36 10.95
C ARG A 641 -6.23 0.46 9.90
N THR A 642 -5.41 -0.38 9.24
CA THR A 642 -5.93 -1.41 8.33
C THR A 642 -6.92 -2.31 9.08
N PRO A 643 -8.05 -2.71 8.45
CA PRO A 643 -8.79 -3.86 8.94
C PRO A 643 -7.91 -5.11 8.77
N LEU A 644 -8.16 -6.12 9.58
CA LEU A 644 -7.58 -7.44 9.38
C LEU A 644 -8.58 -8.47 9.85
N ASP A 645 -8.51 -9.64 9.23
CA ASP A 645 -9.31 -10.78 9.61
C ASP A 645 -8.54 -12.09 9.36
N GLY A 646 -8.66 -13.03 10.28
CA GLY A 646 -7.90 -14.25 10.33
C GLY A 646 -8.79 -15.48 10.45
N TYR A 647 -8.56 -16.47 9.59
CA TYR A 647 -9.44 -17.63 9.51
C TYR A 647 -8.73 -18.87 8.97
N GLN A 648 -9.43 -19.99 9.05
CA GLN A 648 -8.97 -21.26 8.50
C GLN A 648 -9.88 -21.74 7.37
N THR A 649 -9.29 -22.45 6.42
CA THR A 649 -10.02 -23.29 5.47
C THR A 649 -9.78 -24.76 5.82
N THR A 650 -10.84 -25.41 6.30
CA THR A 650 -10.80 -26.80 6.78
C THR A 650 -10.69 -27.84 5.66
N PHE A 651 -11.08 -27.48 4.43
CA PHE A 651 -11.06 -28.41 3.28
C PHE A 651 -9.65 -28.63 2.70
N ASN A 652 -8.69 -27.74 2.98
CA ASN A 652 -7.30 -27.85 2.54
C ASN A 652 -6.28 -27.61 3.69
N ASN A 653 -6.76 -27.45 4.93
CA ASN A 653 -5.95 -27.22 6.13
C ASN A 653 -5.00 -26.03 6.01
N GLN A 654 -5.53 -24.89 5.56
CA GLN A 654 -4.77 -23.65 5.47
C GLN A 654 -5.26 -22.64 6.50
N GLN A 655 -4.36 -21.72 6.81
CA GLN A 655 -4.57 -20.56 7.65
C GLN A 655 -4.36 -19.32 6.78
N HIS A 656 -5.18 -18.30 7.00
CA HIS A 656 -5.22 -17.09 6.21
C HIS A 656 -5.31 -15.86 7.11
N VAL A 657 -4.69 -14.77 6.70
CA VAL A 657 -4.85 -13.45 7.33
C VAL A 657 -4.98 -12.41 6.22
N ASN A 658 -6.14 -11.77 6.13
CA ASN A 658 -6.42 -10.72 5.15
C ASN A 658 -6.13 -9.34 5.75
N TYR A 659 -5.61 -8.42 4.96
CA TYR A 659 -5.44 -7.01 5.38
C TYR A 659 -5.32 -6.08 4.18
N ILE A 660 -5.40 -4.77 4.42
CA ILE A 660 -5.07 -3.74 3.42
C ILE A 660 -3.62 -3.28 3.57
N GLY A 661 -2.84 -3.45 2.51
CA GLY A 661 -1.44 -3.08 2.39
C GLY A 661 -1.22 -1.56 2.35
N ALA A 662 0.00 -1.12 2.63
CA ALA A 662 0.42 0.28 2.55
C ALA A 662 0.47 0.81 1.12
N ASP A 663 0.46 -0.07 0.13
CA ASP A 663 0.20 0.18 -1.29
C ASP A 663 -1.29 0.35 -1.62
N GLY A 664 -2.17 0.12 -0.64
CA GLY A 664 -3.61 0.18 -0.77
C GLY A 664 -4.25 -1.11 -1.29
N GLN A 665 -3.50 -2.19 -1.47
CA GLN A 665 -4.05 -3.39 -2.06
C GLN A 665 -4.62 -4.34 -1.01
N ILE A 666 -5.53 -5.23 -1.41
CA ILE A 666 -6.02 -6.32 -0.56
C ILE A 666 -4.98 -7.44 -0.61
N HIS A 667 -4.41 -7.78 0.54
CA HIS A 667 -3.44 -8.85 0.67
C HIS A 667 -4.01 -9.99 1.49
N GLU A 668 -3.73 -11.21 1.06
CA GLU A 668 -3.91 -12.43 1.83
C GLU A 668 -2.54 -13.02 2.18
N LEU A 669 -2.28 -13.16 3.47
CA LEU A 669 -1.17 -13.95 3.98
C LEU A 669 -1.67 -15.37 4.20
N VAL A 670 -1.16 -16.34 3.43
CA VAL A 670 -1.57 -17.75 3.54
C VAL A 670 -0.43 -18.61 4.07
N TYR A 671 -0.75 -19.45 5.05
CA TYR A 671 0.18 -20.46 5.58
C TYR A 671 -0.17 -21.86 5.08
N THR A 672 0.81 -22.49 4.43
CA THR A 672 0.77 -23.92 4.05
C THR A 672 1.94 -24.68 4.68
N ASN A 673 3.15 -24.38 4.21
CA ASN A 673 4.44 -24.84 4.78
C ASN A 673 5.35 -23.65 5.14
N HIS A 674 5.06 -22.48 4.57
CA HIS A 674 5.64 -21.18 4.81
C HIS A 674 4.53 -20.15 4.57
N TRP A 675 4.72 -18.95 5.11
CA TRP A 675 3.88 -17.80 4.79
C TRP A 675 4.17 -17.34 3.36
N ALA A 676 3.11 -17.04 2.61
CA ALA A 676 3.17 -16.44 1.29
C ALA A 676 2.14 -15.31 1.21
N ASP A 677 2.43 -14.32 0.36
CA ASP A 677 1.57 -13.19 0.08
C ASP A 677 0.84 -13.41 -1.26
N ASN A 678 -0.47 -13.18 -1.26
CA ASN A 678 -1.28 -13.07 -2.46
C ASN A 678 -1.87 -11.66 -2.52
N ASP A 679 -1.48 -10.86 -3.53
CA ASP A 679 -2.19 -9.62 -3.86
C ASP A 679 -3.51 -9.96 -4.55
N LEU A 680 -4.60 -9.86 -3.81
CA LEU A 680 -5.94 -10.18 -4.30
C LEU A 680 -6.54 -9.06 -5.16
N SER A 681 -5.88 -7.91 -5.25
CA SER A 681 -6.36 -6.77 -6.06
C SER A 681 -6.25 -7.05 -7.56
N GLU A 682 -5.35 -7.93 -7.99
CA GLU A 682 -5.28 -8.41 -9.38
C GLU A 682 -6.55 -9.15 -9.83
N VAL A 683 -7.34 -9.67 -8.88
CA VAL A 683 -8.60 -10.38 -9.16
C VAL A 683 -9.76 -9.39 -9.28
N TYR A 684 -9.71 -8.31 -8.49
CA TYR A 684 -10.71 -7.26 -8.47
C TYR A 684 -10.64 -6.36 -9.74
N HIS A 685 -9.45 -6.22 -10.32
CA HIS A 685 -9.17 -5.41 -11.50
C HIS A 685 -9.21 -6.22 -12.81
#